data_AF-A0A261CTA4-F1
#
_entry.id   AF-A0A261CTA4-F1
#
_cell.length_a   1.000
_cell.length_b   1.000
_cell.length_c   1.000
_cell.angle_alpha   90.00
_cell.angle_beta   90.00
_cell.angle_gamma   90.00
#
_symmetry.space_group_name_H-M   'P 1'
#
loop_
_entity.id
_entity.type
_entity.pdbx_description
1 polymer ?
#
loop_
_entity_poly.entity_id
_entity_poly.type
_entity_poly.pdbx_seq_one_letter_code
_entity_poly.pdbx_strand_id
1 'polypeptide(L)'
;MSDSKTAAPMSKTAWTMLLPWLDEYRSGPSILASNELIPNAWLDGSPADALNTENFSRFCELVALRHLQDRGDAILADDFPTVGAATALSALALGRHSEKALQDNKIFTVGDILPVSANHLLGLPQVGRATVVDVVAALVAQATRTPQGADDRSGGRILTDPSLAAFIESVDDRDRIILHERIFAAKPRTQSDLAKQMGLSRERVNQIDRTLRLQLSETVGASVDLRRLLAETVALADPLADAAQVAEALPLFATEIPALGVSVGQLLIAGSNDLAGVNGWIMSRPPSQIADLVGEILDSHTGDERLVPIRAVATGLNLSDSEAVRWLTNSGYTVLDDHVVNGPTSTGDLVCGVLSIAGKPRTFDEILSGLAGEPRSRSSVRNALVTDDRIVKTDRTTYGLRRWGGEKYLPVHRQIGRILDDAGGKIEIADLVAQISAKYDVTESSIRAYAGAGEFVMRDDVVSRRSERYVHRKSPAKTRSLYRDGDTIRWATTVGAAHLKGSAFNIPSALAGLVGVGPGNPVKLQSRLGPQSLMWVSVQARVGTIKRFAVDLGLALGDPIFLEFTPGGFDVKRQRQGPSTDPVEAIFTRLGRAPEGTLGRAELVEVLAGSLFLPPDSDSATVIAALRHRKESELEALVSAALS
;
A
#
# COMPACT_ATOMS: atom_id res chain seq x y z
N MET A 1 43.11 26.53 44.64
CA MET A 1 41.93 26.61 43.74
C MET A 1 42.44 26.94 42.36
N SER A 2 42.70 25.93 41.53
CA SER A 2 42.96 26.11 40.09
C SER A 2 42.21 25.04 39.30
N ASP A 3 41.74 25.47 38.14
CA ASP A 3 41.36 24.72 36.95
C ASP A 3 40.15 23.78 36.98
N SER A 4 39.02 24.41 36.63
CA SER A 4 37.97 23.84 35.80
C SER A 4 38.55 23.20 34.52
N LYS A 5 38.93 21.93 34.58
CA LYS A 5 38.76 21.01 33.45
C LYS A 5 37.30 20.62 33.46
N THR A 6 36.52 21.09 32.48
CA THR A 6 35.16 20.61 32.22
C THR A 6 35.15 19.07 32.24
N ALA A 7 34.49 18.46 33.22
CA ALA A 7 34.35 17.01 33.29
C ALA A 7 33.66 16.51 32.01
N ALA A 8 34.14 15.41 31.43
CA ALA A 8 33.50 14.84 30.26
C ALA A 8 32.03 14.47 30.56
N PRO A 9 31.12 14.63 29.57
CA PRO A 9 29.71 14.31 29.77
C PRO A 9 29.50 12.83 30.12
N MET A 10 28.41 12.52 30.83
CA MET A 10 28.04 11.14 31.17
C MET A 10 27.66 10.35 29.90
N SER A 11 27.99 9.06 29.90
CA SER A 11 27.68 8.16 28.79
C SER A 11 26.18 7.89 28.69
N LYS A 12 25.65 7.84 27.46
CA LYS A 12 24.28 7.39 27.17
C LYS A 12 24.18 5.87 26.95
N THR A 13 25.30 5.16 27.03
CA THR A 13 25.35 3.70 26.91
C THR A 13 24.70 3.04 28.13
N ALA A 14 23.93 1.97 27.91
CA ALA A 14 23.31 1.21 28.99
C ALA A 14 24.33 0.66 29.99
N TRP A 15 23.94 0.59 31.27
CA TRP A 15 24.82 0.15 32.36
C TRP A 15 25.45 -1.22 32.14
N THR A 16 24.68 -2.20 31.69
CA THR A 16 25.14 -3.58 31.45
C THR A 16 26.08 -3.69 30.24
N MET A 17 26.19 -2.66 29.40
CA MET A 17 27.19 -2.62 28.34
C MET A 17 28.51 -1.99 28.82
N LEU A 18 28.44 -1.06 29.77
CA LEU A 18 29.61 -0.41 30.37
C LEU A 18 30.27 -1.29 31.45
N LEU A 19 29.43 -1.98 32.24
CA LEU A 19 29.79 -2.81 33.38
C LEU A 19 28.95 -4.10 33.33
N PRO A 20 29.32 -5.09 32.50
CA PRO A 20 28.49 -6.26 32.20
C PRO A 20 28.08 -7.08 33.42
N TRP A 21 28.95 -7.14 34.41
CA TRP A 21 28.68 -7.84 35.67
C TRP A 21 27.49 -7.28 36.46
N LEU A 22 27.03 -6.07 36.17
CA LEU A 22 25.85 -5.50 36.81
C LEU A 22 24.55 -6.20 36.40
N ASP A 23 24.53 -6.94 35.29
CA ASP A 23 23.32 -7.66 34.85
C ASP A 23 22.87 -8.72 35.89
N GLU A 24 23.83 -9.33 36.59
CA GLU A 24 23.59 -10.28 37.70
C GLU A 24 22.78 -9.65 38.86
N TYR A 25 22.70 -8.32 38.93
CA TYR A 25 22.07 -7.58 40.03
C TYR A 25 20.71 -7.01 39.67
N ARG A 26 20.18 -7.19 38.45
CA ARG A 26 18.82 -6.76 38.08
C ARG A 26 17.74 -7.31 39.01
N SER A 27 17.94 -8.52 39.53
CA SER A 27 17.07 -9.18 40.53
C SER A 27 17.78 -9.41 41.87
N GLY A 28 18.94 -8.78 42.07
CA GLY A 28 19.81 -8.97 43.23
C GLY A 28 19.57 -7.95 44.34
N PRO A 29 20.37 -8.00 45.43
CA PRO A 29 20.30 -7.00 46.50
C PRO A 29 20.66 -5.61 45.98
N SER A 30 20.08 -4.58 46.58
CA SER A 30 20.35 -3.18 46.22
C SER A 30 21.83 -2.81 46.39
N ILE A 31 22.37 -2.14 45.37
CA ILE A 31 23.75 -1.67 45.36
C ILE A 31 23.88 -0.28 45.98
N LEU A 32 22.97 0.65 45.69
CA LEU A 32 23.14 2.06 46.09
C LEU A 32 22.56 2.36 47.47
N ALA A 33 21.42 1.76 47.82
CA ALA A 33 20.84 1.90 49.16
C ALA A 33 19.95 0.72 49.55
N SER A 34 19.95 0.34 50.84
CA SER A 34 19.15 -0.78 51.36
C SER A 34 17.63 -0.54 51.33
N ASN A 35 17.17 0.68 51.03
CA ASN A 35 15.78 1.11 51.04
C ASN A 35 15.25 1.53 49.65
N GLU A 36 15.88 1.07 48.57
CA GLU A 36 15.37 1.28 47.22
C GLU A 36 13.95 0.69 47.07
N LEU A 37 13.02 1.47 46.50
CA LEU A 37 11.63 1.03 46.31
C LEU A 37 11.55 -0.14 45.32
N ILE A 38 12.39 -0.08 44.29
CA ILE A 38 12.65 -1.15 43.33
C ILE A 38 14.17 -1.30 43.27
N PRO A 39 14.73 -2.41 43.78
CA PRO A 39 16.18 -2.64 43.78
C PRO A 39 16.77 -2.48 42.38
N ASN A 40 17.85 -1.70 42.29
CA ASN A 40 18.67 -1.55 41.08
C ASN A 40 17.93 -1.10 39.79
N ALA A 41 16.75 -0.45 39.90
CA ALA A 41 15.99 0.04 38.75
C ALA A 41 16.76 1.03 37.85
N TRP A 42 17.81 1.66 38.38
CA TRP A 42 18.71 2.53 37.61
C TRP A 42 19.48 1.79 36.51
N LEU A 43 19.58 0.45 36.57
CA LEU A 43 20.20 -0.38 35.53
C LEU A 43 19.42 -0.41 34.20
N ASP A 44 18.16 0.02 34.20
CA ASP A 44 17.32 0.07 33.00
C ASP A 44 17.65 1.27 32.09
N GLY A 45 18.38 2.27 32.61
CA GLY A 45 18.80 3.45 31.87
C GLY A 45 20.30 3.50 31.56
N SER A 46 20.81 4.71 31.42
CA SER A 46 22.24 5.00 31.21
C SER A 46 22.82 5.86 32.35
N PRO A 47 24.15 5.99 32.46
CA PRO A 47 24.78 6.97 33.35
C PRO A 47 24.26 8.40 33.17
N ALA A 48 23.93 8.80 31.94
CA ALA A 48 23.39 10.13 31.65
C ALA A 48 21.99 10.37 32.25
N ASP A 49 21.22 9.31 32.48
CA ASP A 49 19.87 9.39 33.07
C ASP A 49 19.92 9.34 34.60
N ALA A 50 20.85 8.56 35.15
CA ALA A 50 20.91 8.26 36.59
C ALA A 50 21.90 9.13 37.39
N LEU A 51 22.93 9.70 36.74
CA LEU A 51 24.02 10.39 37.42
C LEU A 51 24.02 11.90 37.19
N ASN A 52 24.42 12.63 38.23
CA ASN A 52 24.68 14.06 38.21
C ASN A 52 25.91 14.37 39.07
N THR A 53 26.36 15.63 39.08
CA THR A 53 27.57 16.04 39.81
C THR A 53 27.48 15.78 41.32
N GLU A 54 26.28 15.77 41.91
CA GLU A 54 26.09 15.58 43.36
C GLU A 54 26.16 14.10 43.77
N ASN A 55 25.62 13.18 42.98
CA ASN A 55 25.57 11.76 43.33
C ASN A 55 26.74 10.92 42.76
N PHE A 56 27.45 11.44 41.75
CA PHE A 56 28.43 10.68 40.96
C PHE A 56 29.54 10.02 41.78
N SER A 57 30.19 10.78 42.66
CA SER A 57 31.32 10.25 43.45
C SER A 57 30.88 9.13 44.39
N ARG A 58 29.71 9.31 45.03
CA ARG A 58 29.15 8.33 45.96
C ARG A 58 28.69 7.07 45.25
N PHE A 59 28.10 7.23 44.06
CA PHE A 59 27.72 6.11 43.21
C PHE A 59 28.95 5.25 42.86
N CYS A 60 30.04 5.86 42.36
CA CYS A 60 31.24 5.12 41.95
C CYS A 60 31.84 4.33 43.12
N GLU A 61 31.87 4.93 44.31
CA GLU A 61 32.34 4.28 45.53
C GLU A 61 31.48 3.06 45.91
N LEU A 62 30.15 3.19 45.87
CA LEU A 62 29.22 2.12 46.24
C LEU A 62 29.30 0.93 45.27
N VAL A 63 29.35 1.22 43.97
CA VAL A 63 29.55 0.19 42.94
C VAL A 63 30.92 -0.49 43.10
N ALA A 64 31.98 0.27 43.39
CA ALA A 64 33.30 -0.29 43.65
C ALA A 64 33.37 -1.18 44.89
N LEU A 65 32.70 -0.78 45.98
CA LEU A 65 32.58 -1.59 47.19
C LEU A 65 31.85 -2.90 46.90
N ARG A 66 30.78 -2.86 46.10
CA ARG A 66 30.05 -4.05 45.69
C ARG A 66 30.90 -4.97 44.82
N HIS A 67 31.58 -4.41 43.82
CA HIS A 67 32.51 -5.15 42.96
C HIS A 67 33.58 -5.87 43.78
N LEU A 68 34.25 -5.15 44.70
CA LEU A 68 35.29 -5.74 45.53
C LEU A 68 34.76 -6.84 46.47
N GLN A 69 33.50 -6.72 46.93
CA GLN A 69 32.89 -7.70 47.82
C GLN A 69 32.55 -9.00 47.09
N ASP A 70 31.96 -8.90 45.91
CA ASP A 70 31.35 -10.06 45.23
C ASP A 70 32.22 -10.62 44.11
N ARG A 71 33.12 -9.79 43.57
CA ARG A 71 33.92 -10.07 42.36
C ARG A 71 35.40 -9.78 42.57
N GLY A 72 35.89 -9.86 43.81
CA GLY A 72 37.29 -9.58 44.16
C GLY A 72 38.30 -10.41 43.35
N ASP A 73 37.93 -11.62 42.92
CA ASP A 73 38.79 -12.52 42.13
C ASP A 73 38.59 -12.41 40.61
N ALA A 74 37.59 -11.66 40.13
CA ALA A 74 37.35 -11.47 38.70
C ALA A 74 38.43 -10.58 38.06
N ILE A 75 38.77 -10.85 36.80
CA ILE A 75 39.71 -10.04 36.04
C ILE A 75 39.05 -8.69 35.72
N LEU A 76 39.74 -7.60 36.01
CA LEU A 76 39.19 -6.25 35.84
C LEU A 76 38.87 -5.93 34.36
N ALA A 77 39.59 -6.47 33.39
CA ALA A 77 39.31 -6.31 31.96
C ALA A 77 37.92 -6.84 31.55
N ASP A 78 37.45 -7.91 32.18
CA ASP A 78 36.15 -8.53 31.87
C ASP A 78 35.00 -7.68 32.43
N ASP A 79 35.21 -7.10 33.62
CA ASP A 79 34.22 -6.33 34.33
C ASP A 79 34.19 -4.83 33.94
N PHE A 80 35.29 -4.31 33.38
CA PHE A 80 35.45 -2.91 32.94
C PHE A 80 35.83 -2.81 31.45
N PRO A 81 35.03 -3.40 30.55
CA PRO A 81 35.41 -3.58 29.15
C PRO A 81 35.59 -2.29 28.35
N THR A 82 34.97 -1.19 28.78
CA THR A 82 35.00 0.08 28.03
C THR A 82 36.13 1.01 28.44
N VAL A 83 36.92 0.63 29.46
CA VAL A 83 38.01 1.46 29.97
C VAL A 83 39.28 1.26 29.15
N GLY A 84 39.81 2.33 28.56
CA GLY A 84 41.01 2.27 27.72
C GLY A 84 42.30 2.04 28.50
N ALA A 85 43.03 0.97 28.15
CA ALA A 85 44.30 0.57 28.75
C ALA A 85 45.42 1.65 28.68
N ALA A 86 45.41 2.50 27.64
CA ALA A 86 46.42 3.54 27.45
C ALA A 86 46.29 4.73 28.42
N THR A 87 45.24 4.76 29.25
CA THR A 87 45.01 5.87 30.20
C THR A 87 46.07 5.83 31.30
N ALA A 88 46.81 6.92 31.49
CA ALA A 88 47.74 7.06 32.61
C ALA A 88 46.98 7.09 33.94
N LEU A 89 47.49 6.43 34.99
CA LEU A 89 46.85 6.45 36.31
C LEU A 89 46.78 7.86 36.91
N SER A 90 47.72 8.74 36.57
CA SER A 90 47.69 10.15 36.95
C SER A 90 46.55 10.96 36.31
N ALA A 91 45.94 10.42 35.26
CA ALA A 91 44.73 10.99 34.66
C ALA A 91 43.44 10.52 35.35
N LEU A 92 43.52 9.46 36.17
CA LEU A 92 42.42 9.05 37.03
C LEU A 92 42.36 9.96 38.27
N ALA A 93 41.15 10.23 38.76
CA ALA A 93 40.94 11.04 39.95
C ALA A 93 41.21 10.25 41.25
N LEU A 94 42.37 9.58 41.33
CA LEU A 94 42.79 8.79 42.49
C LEU A 94 43.24 9.69 43.64
N GLY A 95 43.08 9.20 44.87
CA GLY A 95 43.70 9.80 46.04
C GLY A 95 45.23 9.74 45.94
N ARG A 96 45.94 10.78 46.41
CA ARG A 96 47.41 10.86 46.36
C ARG A 96 48.12 9.66 46.98
N HIS A 97 47.51 9.06 48.01
CA HIS A 97 48.05 7.87 48.66
C HIS A 97 47.92 6.63 47.77
N SER A 98 46.75 6.45 47.14
CA SER A 98 46.50 5.37 46.19
C SER A 98 47.44 5.46 44.99
N GLU A 99 47.57 6.66 44.40
CA GLU A 99 48.47 6.88 43.27
C GLU A 99 49.93 6.54 43.63
N LYS A 100 50.41 7.00 44.79
CA LYS A 100 51.75 6.67 45.27
C LYS A 100 51.96 5.18 45.48
N ALA A 101 51.00 4.49 46.11
CA ALA A 101 51.08 3.05 46.34
C ALA A 101 51.15 2.24 45.04
N LEU A 102 50.41 2.66 43.99
CA LEU A 102 50.46 2.02 42.67
C LEU A 102 51.81 2.29 41.97
N GLN A 103 52.31 3.52 42.02
CA GLN A 103 53.62 3.87 41.45
C GLN A 103 54.77 3.12 42.12
N ASP A 104 54.75 2.97 43.46
CA ASP A 104 55.76 2.22 44.21
C ASP A 104 55.74 0.71 43.82
N ASN A 105 54.63 0.21 43.28
CA ASN A 105 54.47 -1.12 42.70
C ASN A 105 54.69 -1.18 41.17
N LYS A 106 55.21 -0.10 40.57
CA LYS A 106 55.48 0.03 39.12
C LYS A 106 54.23 -0.08 38.24
N ILE A 107 53.07 0.31 38.75
CA ILE A 107 51.82 0.39 38.00
C ILE A 107 51.65 1.85 37.59
N PHE A 108 51.58 2.13 36.29
CA PHE A 108 51.58 3.50 35.76
C PHE A 108 50.39 3.81 34.86
N THR A 109 49.78 2.77 34.29
CA THR A 109 48.66 2.87 33.34
C THR A 109 47.50 1.99 33.76
N VAL A 110 46.32 2.26 33.20
CA VAL A 110 45.15 1.39 33.35
C VAL A 110 45.43 0.00 32.75
N GLY A 111 46.25 -0.09 31.70
CA GLY A 111 46.68 -1.35 31.11
C GLY A 111 47.47 -2.25 32.05
N ASP A 112 48.10 -1.69 33.08
CA ASP A 112 48.82 -2.47 34.10
C ASP A 112 47.87 -3.11 35.13
N ILE A 113 46.64 -2.58 35.28
CA ILE A 113 45.65 -3.06 36.26
C ILE A 113 44.54 -3.91 35.65
N LEU A 114 44.13 -3.66 34.40
CA LEU A 114 43.05 -4.43 33.76
C LEU A 114 43.30 -5.95 33.68
N PRO A 115 44.54 -6.44 33.45
CA PRO A 115 44.81 -7.88 33.37
C PRO A 115 44.74 -8.64 34.71
N VAL A 116 44.59 -7.95 35.84
CA VAL A 116 44.60 -8.56 37.18
C VAL A 116 43.27 -8.38 37.90
N SER A 117 43.08 -9.10 39.01
CA SER A 117 41.89 -8.98 39.87
C SER A 117 42.07 -7.95 40.98
N ALA A 118 40.96 -7.53 41.59
CA ALA A 118 40.99 -6.60 42.71
C ALA A 118 41.71 -7.20 43.95
N ASN A 119 41.55 -8.49 44.20
CA ASN A 119 42.26 -9.24 45.25
C ASN A 119 43.75 -9.38 44.94
N HIS A 120 44.14 -9.48 43.67
CA HIS A 120 45.55 -9.44 43.29
C HIS A 120 46.18 -8.09 43.67
N LEU A 121 45.49 -6.98 43.39
CA LEU A 121 45.94 -5.65 43.79
C LEU A 121 46.05 -5.53 45.32
N LEU A 122 45.10 -6.07 46.10
CA LEU A 122 45.18 -6.11 47.56
C LEU A 122 46.39 -6.88 48.10
N GLY A 123 46.93 -7.81 47.32
CA GLY A 123 48.13 -8.57 47.68
C GLY A 123 49.43 -7.79 47.53
N LEU A 124 49.40 -6.59 46.92
CA LEU A 124 50.60 -5.80 46.66
C LEU A 124 51.08 -5.04 47.92
N PRO A 125 52.40 -4.87 48.09
CA PRO A 125 52.95 -4.04 49.16
C PRO A 125 52.32 -2.65 49.23
N GLN A 126 51.89 -2.24 50.43
CA GLN A 126 51.29 -0.93 50.70
C GLN A 126 49.96 -0.63 49.97
N VAL A 127 49.34 -1.62 49.34
CA VAL A 127 48.02 -1.50 48.73
C VAL A 127 46.96 -2.04 49.69
N GLY A 128 46.18 -1.13 50.28
CA GLY A 128 45.10 -1.48 51.21
C GLY A 128 43.72 -1.53 50.55
N ARG A 129 42.71 -1.96 51.31
CA ARG A 129 41.30 -1.99 50.85
C ARG A 129 40.82 -0.64 50.30
N ALA A 130 41.18 0.45 50.96
CA ALA A 130 40.83 1.80 50.51
C ALA A 130 41.44 2.13 49.14
N THR A 131 42.69 1.74 48.90
CA THR A 131 43.39 1.94 47.61
C THR A 131 42.69 1.18 46.49
N VAL A 132 42.30 -0.07 46.72
CA VAL A 132 41.64 -0.88 45.69
C VAL A 132 40.22 -0.37 45.40
N VAL A 133 39.46 0.05 46.43
CA VAL A 133 38.16 0.70 46.23
C VAL A 133 38.32 1.99 45.41
N ASP A 134 39.35 2.79 45.69
CA ASP A 134 39.64 4.03 44.95
C ASP A 134 39.99 3.74 43.46
N VAL A 135 40.79 2.70 43.19
CA VAL A 135 41.08 2.23 41.83
C VAL A 135 39.82 1.79 41.10
N VAL A 136 39.03 0.90 41.71
CA VAL A 136 37.80 0.38 41.09
C VAL A 136 36.77 1.51 40.90
N ALA A 137 36.64 2.43 41.86
CA ALA A 137 35.76 3.59 41.73
C ALA A 137 36.21 4.51 40.58
N ALA A 138 37.52 4.67 40.38
CA ALA A 138 38.05 5.40 39.23
C ALA A 138 37.78 4.68 37.89
N LEU A 139 37.81 3.34 37.86
CA LEU A 139 37.42 2.56 36.68
C LEU A 139 35.92 2.70 36.37
N VAL A 140 35.04 2.63 37.38
CA VAL A 140 33.60 2.92 37.24
C VAL A 140 33.40 4.35 36.72
N ALA A 141 34.10 5.33 37.29
CA ALA A 141 34.00 6.72 36.86
C ALA A 141 34.45 6.93 35.41
N GLN A 142 35.43 6.16 34.95
CA GLN A 142 35.92 6.23 33.58
C GLN A 142 34.98 5.53 32.60
N ALA A 143 34.45 4.36 32.96
CA ALA A 143 33.47 3.63 32.16
C ALA A 143 32.18 4.42 31.95
N THR A 144 31.77 5.23 32.94
CA THR A 144 30.52 6.01 32.92
C THR A 144 30.63 7.36 32.21
N ARG A 145 31.85 7.77 31.81
CA ARG A 145 32.10 9.04 31.11
C ARG A 145 32.26 8.82 29.61
N THR A 146 31.89 9.84 28.84
CA THR A 146 32.21 9.93 27.42
C THR A 146 33.71 10.21 27.30
N PRO A 147 34.50 9.48 26.50
CA PRO A 147 35.95 9.69 26.48
C PRO A 147 36.32 11.10 26.03
N GLN A 148 37.27 11.69 26.75
CA GLN A 148 37.82 13.01 26.48
C GLN A 148 38.96 12.90 25.46
N GLY A 149 38.63 13.11 24.19
CA GLY A 149 39.57 13.18 23.08
C GLY A 149 38.84 13.50 21.79
N ALA A 150 39.15 14.65 21.19
CA ALA A 150 38.64 15.08 19.89
C ALA A 150 39.34 14.36 18.71
N ASP A 151 40.17 13.34 18.96
CA ASP A 151 41.10 12.81 17.96
C ASP A 151 41.01 11.30 17.70
N ASP A 152 40.01 10.59 18.26
CA ASP A 152 39.94 9.11 18.16
C ASP A 152 38.61 8.56 17.63
N ARG A 153 37.80 9.42 16.98
CA ARG A 153 36.67 8.98 16.14
C ARG A 153 37.12 8.64 14.71
N SER A 154 38.41 8.42 14.49
CA SER A 154 38.92 8.05 13.18
C SER A 154 38.63 6.57 12.95
N GLY A 155 38.08 6.23 11.79
CA GLY A 155 37.92 4.84 11.37
C GLY A 155 39.24 4.06 11.45
N GLY A 156 40.38 4.76 11.39
CA GLY A 156 41.72 4.20 11.55
C GLY A 156 41.91 3.35 12.81
N ARG A 157 41.40 3.77 13.97
CA ARG A 157 41.58 3.02 15.22
C ARG A 157 40.85 1.67 15.19
N ILE A 158 39.59 1.65 14.72
CA ILE A 158 38.82 0.42 14.52
C ILE A 158 39.51 -0.49 13.50
N LEU A 159 40.01 0.08 12.41
CA LEU A 159 40.69 -0.67 11.36
C LEU A 159 42.04 -1.26 11.79
N THR A 160 42.65 -0.71 12.85
CA THR A 160 43.89 -1.22 13.46
C THR A 160 43.66 -2.12 14.67
N ASP A 161 42.40 -2.46 14.98
CA ASP A 161 42.07 -3.31 16.12
C ASP A 161 42.72 -4.71 15.96
N PRO A 162 43.48 -5.21 16.97
CA PRO A 162 44.19 -6.48 16.86
C PRO A 162 43.27 -7.70 16.63
N SER A 163 42.07 -7.70 17.21
CA SER A 163 41.11 -8.79 17.04
C SER A 163 40.53 -8.77 15.62
N LEU A 164 40.23 -7.58 15.09
CA LEU A 164 39.80 -7.43 13.71
C LEU A 164 40.91 -7.85 12.72
N ALA A 165 42.15 -7.45 12.97
CA ALA A 165 43.30 -7.84 12.15
C ALA A 165 43.49 -9.36 12.14
N ALA A 166 43.44 -10.01 13.32
CA ALA A 166 43.55 -11.47 13.43
C ALA A 166 42.42 -12.20 12.70
N PHE A 167 41.19 -11.68 12.75
CA PHE A 167 40.09 -12.23 11.97
C PHE A 167 40.35 -12.12 10.47
N ILE A 168 40.74 -10.94 9.98
CA ILE A 168 41.03 -10.70 8.56
C ILE A 168 42.14 -11.64 8.05
N GLU A 169 43.19 -11.86 8.84
CA GLU A 169 44.28 -12.79 8.50
C GLU A 169 43.84 -14.25 8.48
N SER A 170 42.83 -14.62 9.26
CA SER A 170 42.29 -15.98 9.32
C SER A 170 41.38 -16.35 8.13
N VAL A 171 40.85 -15.35 7.41
CA VAL A 171 39.87 -15.53 6.34
C VAL A 171 40.54 -15.96 5.03
N ASP A 172 40.24 -17.17 4.57
CA ASP A 172 40.72 -17.69 3.28
C ASP A 172 39.79 -17.33 2.10
N ASP A 173 40.15 -17.72 0.86
CA ASP A 173 39.35 -17.43 -0.34
C ASP A 173 37.94 -18.04 -0.30
N ARG A 174 37.76 -19.19 0.36
CA ARG A 174 36.45 -19.85 0.50
C ARG A 174 35.60 -19.13 1.53
N ASP A 175 36.22 -18.70 2.62
CA ASP A 175 35.58 -17.91 3.65
C ASP A 175 35.09 -16.59 3.09
N ARG A 176 35.88 -15.90 2.25
CA ARG A 176 35.47 -14.66 1.57
C ARG A 176 34.21 -14.83 0.75
N ILE A 177 34.08 -15.94 0.01
CA ILE A 177 32.88 -16.23 -0.78
C ILE A 177 31.67 -16.36 0.15
N ILE A 178 31.77 -17.11 1.24
CA ILE A 178 30.66 -17.32 2.18
C ILE A 178 30.31 -16.02 2.93
N LEU A 179 31.32 -15.24 3.32
CA LEU A 179 31.13 -13.92 3.93
C LEU A 179 30.33 -13.00 3.00
N HIS A 180 30.78 -12.83 1.76
CA HIS A 180 30.19 -11.86 0.84
C HIS A 180 28.84 -12.32 0.26
N GLU A 181 28.71 -13.59 -0.14
CA GLU A 181 27.51 -14.09 -0.83
C GLU A 181 26.39 -14.51 0.12
N ARG A 182 26.66 -14.62 1.42
CA ARG A 182 25.69 -15.15 2.39
C ARG A 182 25.66 -14.43 3.72
N ILE A 183 26.79 -14.19 4.40
CA ILE A 183 26.77 -13.60 5.74
C ILE A 183 26.46 -12.09 5.70
N PHE A 184 27.14 -11.34 4.83
CA PHE A 184 26.96 -9.90 4.64
C PHE A 184 25.95 -9.54 3.54
N ALA A 185 25.51 -10.52 2.77
CA ALA A 185 24.61 -10.30 1.64
C ALA A 185 23.22 -9.81 2.08
N ALA A 186 22.73 -8.74 1.47
CA ALA A 186 21.34 -8.29 1.64
C ALA A 186 20.32 -9.35 1.20
N LYS A 187 20.70 -10.22 0.26
CA LYS A 187 19.92 -11.39 -0.17
C LYS A 187 20.80 -12.64 -0.10
N PRO A 188 20.87 -13.31 1.07
CA PRO A 188 21.76 -14.44 1.28
C PRO A 188 21.51 -15.59 0.31
N ARG A 189 22.56 -16.08 -0.36
CA ARG A 189 22.46 -17.29 -1.17
C ARG A 189 22.33 -18.52 -0.30
N THR A 190 21.63 -19.54 -0.80
CA THR A 190 21.43 -20.78 -0.04
C THR A 190 22.74 -21.57 0.09
N GLN A 191 22.89 -22.31 1.18
CA GLN A 191 24.05 -23.20 1.38
C GLN A 191 24.19 -24.22 0.22
N SER A 192 23.07 -24.68 -0.34
CA SER A 192 23.05 -25.61 -1.47
C SER A 192 23.62 -24.99 -2.74
N ASP A 193 23.34 -23.72 -3.00
CA ASP A 193 23.84 -23.02 -4.19
C ASP A 193 25.34 -22.74 -4.08
N LEU A 194 25.79 -22.34 -2.90
CA LEU A 194 27.22 -22.14 -2.63
C LEU A 194 28.00 -23.47 -2.66
N ALA A 195 27.43 -24.54 -2.10
CA ALA A 195 28.03 -25.86 -2.15
C ALA A 195 28.26 -26.34 -3.59
N LYS A 196 27.27 -26.18 -4.46
CA LYS A 196 27.40 -26.49 -5.90
C LYS A 196 28.49 -25.66 -6.57
N GLN A 197 28.52 -24.35 -6.31
CA GLN A 197 29.51 -23.43 -6.91
C GLN A 197 30.94 -23.75 -6.47
N MET A 198 31.14 -24.09 -5.19
CA MET A 198 32.45 -24.31 -4.61
C MET A 198 32.95 -25.77 -4.73
N GLY A 199 32.13 -26.67 -5.27
CA GLY A 199 32.44 -28.10 -5.32
C GLY A 199 32.49 -28.77 -3.95
N LEU A 200 31.72 -28.26 -2.98
CA LEU A 200 31.67 -28.72 -1.60
C LEU A 200 30.33 -29.42 -1.29
N SER A 201 30.26 -30.15 -0.18
CA SER A 201 28.98 -30.61 0.35
C SER A 201 28.23 -29.46 1.04
N ARG A 202 26.89 -29.52 1.05
CA ARG A 202 26.05 -28.56 1.80
C ARG A 202 26.46 -28.48 3.27
N GLU A 203 26.74 -29.63 3.87
CA GLU A 203 27.16 -29.71 5.28
C GLU A 203 28.50 -29.01 5.50
N ARG A 204 29.46 -29.14 4.57
CA ARG A 204 30.74 -28.45 4.68
C ARG A 204 30.58 -26.93 4.63
N VAL A 205 29.70 -26.41 3.75
CA VAL A 205 29.38 -24.98 3.70
C VAL A 205 28.69 -24.53 4.99
N ASN A 206 27.78 -25.32 5.54
CA ASN A 206 27.13 -25.04 6.83
C ASN A 206 28.13 -24.94 7.99
N GLN A 207 29.11 -25.83 8.03
CA GLN A 207 30.19 -25.78 9.03
C GLN A 207 31.01 -24.50 8.91
N ILE A 208 31.42 -24.13 7.70
CA ILE A 208 32.20 -22.89 7.47
C ILE A 208 31.38 -21.66 7.87
N ASP A 209 30.11 -21.57 7.44
CA ASP A 209 29.20 -20.46 7.81
C ASP A 209 29.09 -20.31 9.35
N ARG A 210 28.92 -21.42 10.07
CA ARG A 210 28.85 -21.40 11.54
C ARG A 210 30.17 -20.95 12.18
N THR A 211 31.31 -21.44 11.70
CA THR A 211 32.62 -21.05 12.20
C THR A 211 32.86 -19.55 12.00
N LEU A 212 32.56 -19.02 10.81
CA LEU A 212 32.75 -17.60 10.50
C LEU A 212 31.86 -16.70 11.35
N ARG A 213 30.60 -17.08 11.59
CA ARG A 213 29.70 -16.33 12.49
C ARG A 213 30.21 -16.31 13.93
N LEU A 214 30.73 -17.43 14.41
CA LEU A 214 31.33 -17.50 15.74
C LEU A 214 32.55 -16.57 15.84
N GLN A 215 33.46 -16.63 14.87
CA GLN A 215 34.64 -15.77 14.83
C GLN A 215 34.29 -14.28 14.73
N LEU A 216 33.27 -13.91 13.93
CA LEU A 216 32.77 -12.53 13.87
C LEU A 216 32.24 -12.07 15.23
N SER A 217 31.49 -12.94 15.93
CA SER A 217 30.96 -12.62 17.26
C SER A 217 32.07 -12.47 18.32
N GLU A 218 33.07 -13.36 18.29
CA GLU A 218 34.27 -13.24 19.14
C GLU A 218 35.06 -11.97 18.83
N THR A 219 35.20 -11.60 17.55
CA THR A 219 35.89 -10.37 17.11
C THR A 219 35.19 -9.13 17.64
N VAL A 220 33.86 -9.05 17.49
CA VAL A 220 33.06 -7.95 18.04
C VAL A 220 33.16 -7.92 19.55
N GLY A 221 33.07 -9.08 20.23
CA GLY A 221 33.11 -9.19 21.69
C GLY A 221 34.47 -8.83 22.31
N ALA A 222 35.58 -9.14 21.62
CA ALA A 222 36.93 -8.86 22.11
C ALA A 222 37.32 -7.39 21.95
N SER A 223 36.81 -6.70 20.92
CA SER A 223 37.14 -5.30 20.67
C SER A 223 36.27 -4.34 21.49
N VAL A 224 36.93 -3.46 22.25
CA VAL A 224 36.26 -2.43 23.05
C VAL A 224 35.52 -1.42 22.17
N ASP A 225 36.17 -0.98 21.09
CA ASP A 225 35.63 0.04 20.21
C ASP A 225 34.45 -0.49 19.38
N LEU A 226 34.51 -1.75 18.93
CA LEU A 226 33.38 -2.41 18.24
C LEU A 226 32.20 -2.63 19.18
N ARG A 227 32.40 -3.11 20.41
CA ARG A 227 31.30 -3.26 21.39
C ARG A 227 30.64 -1.94 21.72
N ARG A 228 31.43 -0.88 21.86
CA ARG A 228 30.89 0.45 22.11
C ARG A 228 30.06 0.95 20.94
N LEU A 229 30.58 0.83 19.72
CA LEU A 229 29.85 1.23 18.52
C LEU A 229 28.57 0.40 18.32
N LEU A 230 28.62 -0.91 18.63
CA LEU A 230 27.44 -1.78 18.68
C LEU A 230 26.40 -1.22 19.66
N ALA A 231 26.79 -0.91 20.90
CA ALA A 231 25.88 -0.39 21.90
C ALA A 231 25.27 0.97 21.50
N GLU A 232 26.08 1.88 20.95
CA GLU A 232 25.60 3.17 20.43
C GLU A 232 24.62 2.97 19.25
N THR A 233 24.89 2.00 18.38
CA THR A 233 24.02 1.66 17.25
C THR A 233 22.70 1.05 17.72
N VAL A 234 22.73 0.12 18.67
CA VAL A 234 21.52 -0.50 19.26
C VAL A 234 20.64 0.57 19.92
N ALA A 235 21.24 1.48 20.69
CA ALA A 235 20.52 2.55 21.36
C ALA A 235 19.90 3.55 20.36
N LEU A 236 20.62 3.88 19.28
CA LEU A 236 20.08 4.75 18.23
C LEU A 236 18.99 4.06 17.41
N ALA A 237 19.12 2.75 17.22
CA ALA A 237 18.14 1.97 16.49
C ALA A 237 16.85 1.77 17.27
N ASP A 238 16.84 1.69 18.60
CA ASP A 238 15.71 1.10 19.34
C ASP A 238 14.31 1.70 19.05
N PRO A 239 13.32 0.89 18.59
CA PRO A 239 13.44 -0.48 18.09
C PRO A 239 13.88 -0.58 16.62
N LEU A 240 13.64 0.47 15.83
CA LEU A 240 13.95 0.56 14.41
C LEU A 240 14.54 1.95 14.01
N ALA A 241 15.60 1.97 13.19
CA ALA A 241 16.12 3.20 12.58
C ALA A 241 16.58 3.02 11.13
N ASP A 242 16.63 4.12 10.38
CA ASP A 242 17.18 4.15 9.02
C ASP A 242 18.71 4.03 9.04
N ALA A 243 19.27 3.12 8.23
CA ALA A 243 20.71 2.89 8.21
C ALA A 243 21.53 4.12 7.77
N ALA A 244 21.00 4.98 6.90
CA ALA A 244 21.65 6.22 6.50
C ALA A 244 21.67 7.24 7.64
N GLN A 245 20.62 7.31 8.46
CA GLN A 245 20.63 8.16 9.66
C GLN A 245 21.57 7.64 10.73
N VAL A 246 21.62 6.31 10.92
CA VAL A 246 22.62 5.69 11.80
C VAL A 246 24.02 6.04 11.33
N ALA A 247 24.30 5.92 10.03
CA ALA A 247 25.60 6.29 9.45
C ALA A 247 25.93 7.79 9.60
N GLU A 248 24.93 8.67 9.51
CA GLU A 248 25.11 10.12 9.70
C GLU A 248 25.44 10.45 11.16
N ALA A 249 24.70 9.84 12.11
CA ALA A 249 24.91 10.03 13.54
C ALA A 249 26.21 9.36 14.04
N LEU A 250 26.54 8.20 13.48
CA LEU A 250 27.70 7.38 13.81
C LEU A 250 28.53 7.11 12.53
N PRO A 251 29.39 8.07 12.09
CA PRO A 251 30.20 7.89 10.86
C PRO A 251 31.07 6.64 10.85
N LEU A 252 31.47 6.15 12.04
CA LEU A 252 32.21 4.90 12.19
C LEU A 252 31.42 3.68 11.69
N PHE A 253 30.08 3.70 11.77
CA PHE A 253 29.21 2.64 11.25
C PHE A 253 29.36 2.48 9.73
N ALA A 254 29.59 3.57 9.00
CA ALA A 254 29.81 3.57 7.55
C ALA A 254 31.28 3.42 7.15
N THR A 255 32.20 3.25 8.10
CA THR A 255 33.62 3.05 7.78
C THR A 255 33.82 1.74 7.04
N GLU A 256 34.42 1.80 5.86
CA GLU A 256 34.76 0.64 5.05
C GLU A 256 35.91 -0.16 5.68
N ILE A 257 35.83 -1.48 5.60
CA ILE A 257 36.89 -2.44 5.92
C ILE A 257 37.39 -3.02 4.59
N PRO A 258 38.40 -2.41 3.94
CA PRO A 258 38.75 -2.73 2.55
C PRO A 258 39.14 -4.20 2.33
N ALA A 259 39.74 -4.84 3.34
CA ALA A 259 40.15 -6.24 3.27
C ALA A 259 38.96 -7.22 3.16
N LEU A 260 37.79 -6.83 3.65
CA LEU A 260 36.55 -7.62 3.61
C LEU A 260 35.54 -7.08 2.58
N GLY A 261 35.70 -5.83 2.14
CA GLY A 261 34.78 -5.17 1.20
C GLY A 261 33.41 -4.88 1.80
N VAL A 262 33.35 -4.60 3.10
CA VAL A 262 32.12 -4.32 3.85
C VAL A 262 32.35 -3.18 4.84
N SER A 263 31.27 -2.54 5.30
CA SER A 263 31.35 -1.54 6.37
C SER A 263 31.46 -2.18 7.76
N VAL A 264 31.96 -1.41 8.73
CA VAL A 264 31.92 -1.77 10.14
C VAL A 264 30.50 -2.09 10.58
N GLY A 265 29.49 -1.33 10.12
CA GLY A 265 28.09 -1.62 10.41
C GLY A 265 27.63 -3.00 9.94
N GLN A 266 28.05 -3.43 8.74
CA GLN A 266 27.77 -4.80 8.26
C GLN A 266 28.48 -5.87 9.11
N LEU A 267 29.70 -5.58 9.56
CA LEU A 267 30.43 -6.44 10.49
C LEU A 267 29.68 -6.57 11.83
N LEU A 268 29.18 -5.46 12.39
CA LEU A 268 28.41 -5.46 13.64
C LEU A 268 27.11 -6.25 13.51
N ILE A 269 26.36 -6.05 12.43
CA ILE A 269 25.11 -6.79 12.16
C ILE A 269 25.37 -8.30 12.02
N ALA A 270 26.48 -8.69 11.41
CA ALA A 270 26.81 -10.11 11.24
C ALA A 270 27.40 -10.76 12.51
N GLY A 271 28.07 -9.97 13.36
CA GLY A 271 28.76 -10.42 14.57
C GLY A 271 27.94 -10.30 15.86
N SER A 272 26.73 -9.76 15.83
CA SER A 272 25.86 -9.62 17.00
C SER A 272 24.47 -10.19 16.74
N ASN A 273 23.80 -10.64 17.81
CA ASN A 273 22.38 -10.99 17.80
C ASN A 273 21.48 -9.80 18.21
N ASP A 274 22.07 -8.68 18.60
CA ASP A 274 21.39 -7.46 19.07
C ASP A 274 21.03 -6.53 17.91
N LEU A 275 21.54 -6.78 16.70
CA LEU A 275 21.26 -6.00 15.52
C LEU A 275 20.82 -6.87 14.35
N ALA A 276 19.84 -6.39 13.59
CA ALA A 276 19.48 -6.95 12.29
C ALA A 276 19.39 -5.85 11.24
N GLY A 277 19.87 -6.14 10.03
CA GLY A 277 19.78 -5.24 8.88
C GLY A 277 18.79 -5.79 7.84
N VAL A 278 17.76 -5.01 7.49
CA VAL A 278 16.76 -5.40 6.48
C VAL A 278 16.43 -4.21 5.58
N ASN A 279 16.71 -4.32 4.27
CA ASN A 279 16.31 -3.35 3.25
C ASN A 279 16.64 -1.87 3.59
N GLY A 280 17.83 -1.62 4.16
CA GLY A 280 18.27 -0.26 4.55
C GLY A 280 17.79 0.19 5.93
N TRP A 281 17.18 -0.70 6.71
CA TRP A 281 16.78 -0.45 8.10
C TRP A 281 17.63 -1.27 9.06
N ILE A 282 17.89 -0.68 10.24
CA ILE A 282 18.58 -1.29 11.37
C ILE A 282 17.54 -1.54 12.47
N MET A 283 17.51 -2.76 12.99
CA MET A 283 16.61 -3.19 14.05
C MET A 283 17.44 -3.58 15.29
N SER A 284 17.05 -3.10 16.47
CA SER A 284 17.70 -3.45 17.76
C SER A 284 17.31 -4.84 18.28
N ARG A 285 16.51 -5.59 17.50
CA ARG A 285 15.95 -6.88 17.86
C ARG A 285 15.63 -7.70 16.61
N PRO A 286 15.37 -9.01 16.73
CA PRO A 286 15.07 -9.86 15.58
C PRO A 286 13.87 -9.35 14.76
N PRO A 287 13.87 -9.53 13.41
CA PRO A 287 12.77 -9.05 12.56
C PRO A 287 11.39 -9.58 12.95
N SER A 288 11.30 -10.78 13.52
CA SER A 288 10.03 -11.34 14.02
C SER A 288 9.47 -10.52 15.18
N GLN A 289 10.31 -10.05 16.11
CA GLN A 289 9.85 -9.24 17.23
C GLN A 289 9.43 -7.83 16.79
N ILE A 290 10.07 -7.27 15.76
CA ILE A 290 9.59 -6.03 15.14
C ILE A 290 8.22 -6.25 14.49
N ALA A 291 8.02 -7.38 13.81
CA ALA A 291 6.72 -7.71 13.22
C ALA A 291 5.64 -7.87 14.29
N ASP A 292 5.95 -8.53 15.42
CA ASP A 292 5.03 -8.68 16.56
C ASP A 292 4.68 -7.32 17.16
N LEU A 293 5.67 -6.46 17.43
CA LEU A 293 5.46 -5.09 17.94
C LEU A 293 4.57 -4.26 17.01
N VAL A 294 4.81 -4.33 15.70
CA VAL A 294 4.00 -3.62 14.71
C VAL A 294 2.57 -4.16 14.71
N GLY A 295 2.39 -5.48 14.78
CA GLY A 295 1.08 -6.10 14.94
C GLY A 295 0.34 -5.58 16.17
N GLU A 296 1.00 -5.54 17.33
CA GLU A 296 0.44 -5.00 18.58
C GLU A 296 0.05 -3.52 18.46
N ILE A 297 0.90 -2.69 17.85
CA ILE A 297 0.61 -1.27 17.62
C ILE A 297 -0.62 -1.12 16.72
N LEU A 298 -0.67 -1.87 15.61
CA LEU A 298 -1.78 -1.83 14.67
C LEU A 298 -3.08 -2.26 15.36
N ASP A 299 -3.08 -3.41 16.03
CA ASP A 299 -4.27 -3.94 16.70
C ASP A 299 -4.78 -2.99 17.79
N SER A 300 -3.88 -2.38 18.57
CA SER A 300 -4.24 -1.45 19.66
C SER A 300 -4.83 -0.12 19.16
N HIS A 301 -4.49 0.28 17.93
CA HIS A 301 -4.94 1.56 17.36
C HIS A 301 -5.90 1.39 16.18
N THR A 302 -6.37 0.16 15.94
CA THR A 302 -7.28 -0.15 14.83
C THR A 302 -8.61 0.56 15.05
N GLY A 303 -8.87 1.56 14.22
CA GLY A 303 -10.14 2.25 14.17
C GLY A 303 -11.13 1.62 13.18
N ASP A 304 -12.12 2.43 12.84
CA ASP A 304 -13.07 2.15 11.77
C ASP A 304 -12.37 1.85 10.42
N GLU A 305 -12.95 0.97 9.60
CA GLU A 305 -12.37 0.47 8.33
C GLU A 305 -10.97 -0.15 8.48
N ARG A 306 -10.58 -0.52 9.70
CA ARG A 306 -9.24 -1.03 10.03
C ARG A 306 -8.12 -0.03 9.74
N LEU A 307 -8.42 1.27 9.84
CA LEU A 307 -7.44 2.32 9.65
C LEU A 307 -6.69 2.59 10.95
N VAL A 308 -5.38 2.71 10.85
CA VAL A 308 -4.49 3.12 11.93
C VAL A 308 -3.74 4.38 11.47
N PRO A 309 -3.78 5.49 12.23
CA PRO A 309 -3.02 6.68 11.88
C PRO A 309 -1.51 6.40 11.85
N ILE A 310 -0.80 6.89 10.83
CA ILE A 310 0.65 6.71 10.69
C ILE A 310 1.39 7.20 11.93
N ARG A 311 0.96 8.32 12.54
CA ARG A 311 1.53 8.87 13.77
C ARG A 311 1.59 7.87 14.93
N ALA A 312 0.63 6.94 15.01
CA ALA A 312 0.61 5.93 16.07
C ALA A 312 1.72 4.90 15.86
N VAL A 313 1.92 4.47 14.61
CA VAL A 313 3.04 3.59 14.21
C VAL A 313 4.37 4.30 14.38
N ALA A 314 4.47 5.55 13.93
CA ALA A 314 5.67 6.37 14.07
C ALA A 314 6.09 6.51 15.54
N THR A 315 5.15 6.82 16.43
CA THR A 315 5.41 6.91 17.88
C THR A 315 5.82 5.57 18.46
N GLY A 316 5.12 4.47 18.11
CA GLY A 316 5.42 3.14 18.65
C GLY A 316 6.75 2.55 18.18
N LEU A 317 7.26 3.01 17.03
CA LEU A 317 8.55 2.61 16.47
C LEU A 317 9.66 3.66 16.64
N ASN A 318 9.38 4.77 17.34
CA ASN A 318 10.30 5.89 17.50
C ASN A 318 10.85 6.46 16.16
N LEU A 319 9.97 6.55 15.16
CA LEU A 319 10.27 7.10 13.83
C LEU A 319 9.57 8.45 13.61
N SER A 320 10.01 9.22 12.62
CA SER A 320 9.18 10.29 12.06
C SER A 320 8.06 9.73 11.16
N ASP A 321 7.01 10.51 10.92
CA ASP A 321 5.88 10.09 10.08
C ASP A 321 6.31 9.68 8.66
N SER A 322 7.27 10.39 8.06
CA SER A 322 7.77 10.09 6.72
C SER A 322 8.58 8.79 6.68
N GLU A 323 9.30 8.49 7.75
CA GLU A 323 10.03 7.23 7.92
C GLU A 323 9.09 6.06 8.13
N ALA A 324 8.07 6.23 8.97
CA ALA A 324 7.05 5.22 9.19
C ALA A 324 6.34 4.86 7.87
N VAL A 325 5.93 5.85 7.06
CA VAL A 325 5.32 5.61 5.73
C VAL A 325 6.25 4.79 4.84
N ARG A 326 7.53 5.19 4.76
CA ARG A 326 8.52 4.53 3.91
C ARG A 326 8.81 3.11 4.37
N TRP A 327 8.96 2.89 5.68
CA TRP A 327 9.17 1.58 6.26
C TRP A 327 7.97 0.65 6.02
N LEU A 328 6.74 1.14 6.28
CA LEU A 328 5.51 0.38 6.07
C LEU A 328 5.34 -0.02 4.61
N THR A 329 5.54 0.92 3.69
CA THR A 329 5.44 0.67 2.24
C THR A 329 6.46 -0.36 1.79
N ASN A 330 7.72 -0.22 2.21
CA ASN A 330 8.78 -1.18 1.86
C ASN A 330 8.58 -2.55 2.51
N SER A 331 7.85 -2.60 3.62
CA SER A 331 7.47 -3.83 4.32
C SER A 331 6.19 -4.47 3.77
N GLY A 332 5.57 -3.87 2.75
CA GLY A 332 4.40 -4.42 2.06
C GLY A 332 3.06 -4.10 2.70
N TYR A 333 3.00 -3.15 3.64
CA TYR A 333 1.73 -2.68 4.20
C TYR A 333 1.04 -1.72 3.23
N THR A 334 -0.30 -1.74 3.23
CA THR A 334 -1.09 -0.79 2.44
C THR A 334 -1.24 0.52 3.19
N VAL A 335 -0.70 1.60 2.62
CA VAL A 335 -0.82 2.97 3.15
C VAL A 335 -1.79 3.77 2.28
N LEU A 336 -2.73 4.44 2.93
CA LEU A 336 -3.71 5.34 2.33
C LEU A 336 -3.58 6.71 3.01
N ASP A 337 -3.03 7.69 2.28
CA ASP A 337 -2.76 9.04 2.81
C ASP A 337 -1.93 8.98 4.10
N ASP A 338 -2.45 9.48 5.23
CA ASP A 338 -1.83 9.49 6.56
C ASP A 338 -2.22 8.28 7.44
N HIS A 339 -2.76 7.21 6.84
CA HIS A 339 -3.18 5.99 7.54
C HIS A 339 -2.59 4.72 6.92
N VAL A 340 -2.37 3.70 7.75
CA VAL A 340 -2.08 2.32 7.32
C VAL A 340 -3.31 1.45 7.55
N VAL A 341 -3.54 0.50 6.66
CA VAL A 341 -4.64 -0.47 6.78
C VAL A 341 -4.17 -1.72 7.50
N ASN A 342 -4.85 -2.10 8.58
CA ASN A 342 -4.57 -3.33 9.32
C ASN A 342 -5.23 -4.55 8.63
N GLY A 343 -4.38 -5.40 8.03
CA GLY A 343 -4.78 -6.68 7.43
C GLY A 343 -5.10 -6.63 5.93
N PRO A 344 -5.56 -7.76 5.34
CA PRO A 344 -5.81 -7.86 3.90
C PRO A 344 -6.98 -6.97 3.47
N THR A 345 -6.84 -6.36 2.30
CA THR A 345 -7.78 -5.34 1.82
C THR A 345 -8.47 -5.74 0.52
N SER A 346 -9.79 -5.92 0.58
CA SER A 346 -10.59 -5.96 -0.65
C SER A 346 -10.71 -4.56 -1.26
N THR A 347 -11.12 -4.46 -2.53
CA THR A 347 -11.42 -3.14 -3.13
C THR A 347 -12.49 -2.40 -2.32
N GLY A 348 -13.47 -3.10 -1.73
CA GLY A 348 -14.49 -2.49 -0.89
C GLY A 348 -13.91 -1.87 0.38
N ASP A 349 -12.98 -2.57 1.04
CA ASP A 349 -12.31 -2.07 2.25
C ASP A 349 -11.49 -0.82 1.96
N LEU A 350 -10.71 -0.82 0.87
CA LEU A 350 -9.92 0.34 0.48
C LEU A 350 -10.79 1.55 0.15
N VAL A 351 -11.89 1.35 -0.57
CA VAL A 351 -12.84 2.44 -0.87
C VAL A 351 -13.47 2.98 0.41
N CYS A 352 -13.87 2.11 1.34
CA CYS A 352 -14.38 2.55 2.63
C CYS A 352 -13.32 3.34 3.40
N GLY A 353 -12.07 2.87 3.40
CA GLY A 353 -10.93 3.54 4.02
C GLY A 353 -10.72 4.95 3.47
N VAL A 354 -10.64 5.11 2.14
CA VAL A 354 -10.52 6.42 1.49
C VAL A 354 -11.68 7.36 1.85
N LEU A 355 -12.92 6.85 1.87
CA LEU A 355 -14.08 7.64 2.28
C LEU A 355 -14.02 8.03 3.76
N SER A 356 -13.57 7.12 4.62
CA SER A 356 -13.42 7.33 6.06
C SER A 356 -12.40 8.43 6.36
N ILE A 357 -11.20 8.34 5.75
CA ILE A 357 -10.13 9.35 5.86
C ILE A 357 -10.64 10.72 5.38
N ALA A 358 -11.35 10.76 4.26
CA ALA A 358 -11.89 12.01 3.73
C ALA A 358 -12.95 12.66 4.62
N GLY A 359 -13.65 11.90 5.46
CA GLY A 359 -14.71 12.37 6.37
C GLY A 359 -15.95 12.97 5.68
N LYS A 360 -16.04 12.90 4.35
CA LYS A 360 -17.13 13.48 3.54
C LYS A 360 -17.32 12.73 2.23
N PRO A 361 -18.49 12.84 1.58
CA PRO A 361 -18.72 12.18 0.31
C PRO A 361 -17.74 12.60 -0.78
N ARG A 362 -17.35 11.65 -1.62
CA ARG A 362 -16.38 11.84 -2.71
C ARG A 362 -16.93 11.35 -4.05
N THR A 363 -16.50 12.01 -5.12
CA THR A 363 -16.77 11.57 -6.48
C THR A 363 -15.98 10.30 -6.82
N PHE A 364 -16.39 9.62 -7.89
CA PHE A 364 -15.68 8.43 -8.37
C PHE A 364 -14.19 8.67 -8.65
N ASP A 365 -13.84 9.81 -9.26
CA ASP A 365 -12.45 10.10 -9.61
C ASP A 365 -11.64 10.52 -8.38
N GLU A 366 -12.21 11.23 -7.40
CA GLU A 366 -11.55 11.51 -6.12
C GLU A 366 -11.26 10.23 -5.32
N ILE A 367 -12.19 9.26 -5.33
CA ILE A 367 -11.96 7.95 -4.69
C ILE A 367 -10.78 7.24 -5.37
N LEU A 368 -10.70 7.27 -6.70
CA LEU A 368 -9.58 6.67 -7.43
C LEU A 368 -8.25 7.36 -7.11
N SER A 369 -8.24 8.69 -6.98
CA SER A 369 -7.06 9.43 -6.56
C SER A 369 -6.61 9.05 -5.14
N GLY A 370 -7.55 8.85 -4.22
CA GLY A 370 -7.24 8.38 -2.86
C GLY A 370 -6.69 6.96 -2.80
N LEU A 371 -6.89 6.15 -3.84
CA LEU A 371 -6.35 4.79 -3.96
C LEU A 371 -4.96 4.75 -4.62
N ALA A 372 -4.29 5.89 -4.83
CA ALA A 372 -3.01 5.93 -5.54
C ALA A 372 -1.92 5.04 -4.93
N GLY A 373 -1.93 4.83 -3.61
CA GLY A 373 -1.00 3.92 -2.91
C GLY A 373 -1.25 2.43 -3.18
N GLU A 374 -2.47 2.05 -3.58
CA GLU A 374 -2.84 0.66 -3.92
C GLU A 374 -3.84 0.67 -5.10
N PRO A 375 -3.37 0.90 -6.34
CA PRO A 375 -4.24 1.14 -7.48
C PRO A 375 -5.17 -0.04 -7.79
N ARG A 376 -6.47 0.25 -7.96
CA ARG A 376 -7.48 -0.72 -8.37
C ARG A 376 -8.08 -0.38 -9.73
N SER A 377 -8.55 -1.39 -10.45
CA SER A 377 -9.21 -1.17 -11.74
C SER A 377 -10.52 -0.37 -11.55
N ARG A 378 -10.79 0.58 -12.46
CA ARG A 378 -12.04 1.37 -12.47
C ARG A 378 -13.30 0.49 -12.42
N SER A 379 -13.24 -0.70 -13.03
CA SER A 379 -14.32 -1.69 -13.00
C SER A 379 -14.56 -2.25 -11.60
N SER A 380 -13.49 -2.65 -10.90
CA SER A 380 -13.58 -3.22 -9.54
C SER A 380 -14.10 -2.18 -8.55
N VAL A 381 -13.61 -0.94 -8.64
CA VAL A 381 -14.11 0.17 -7.80
C VAL A 381 -15.58 0.43 -8.06
N ARG A 382 -16.02 0.49 -9.33
CA ARG A 382 -17.45 0.63 -9.65
C ARG A 382 -18.30 -0.50 -9.09
N ASN A 383 -17.80 -1.73 -9.15
CA ASN A 383 -18.49 -2.88 -8.58
C ASN A 383 -18.64 -2.71 -7.06
N ALA A 384 -17.55 -2.40 -6.35
CA ALA A 384 -17.57 -2.18 -4.90
C ALA A 384 -18.56 -1.08 -4.50
N LEU A 385 -18.58 0.06 -5.21
CA LEU A 385 -19.53 1.15 -4.97
C LEU A 385 -21.01 0.76 -5.13
N VAL A 386 -21.30 -0.35 -5.81
CA VAL A 386 -22.65 -0.86 -6.04
C VAL A 386 -22.99 -2.03 -5.11
N THR A 387 -22.04 -2.92 -4.86
CA THR A 387 -22.26 -4.18 -4.15
C THR A 387 -21.92 -4.13 -2.67
N ASP A 388 -21.04 -3.22 -2.23
CA ASP A 388 -20.66 -3.11 -0.82
C ASP A 388 -21.69 -2.28 -0.06
N ASP A 389 -22.32 -2.92 0.92
CA ASP A 389 -23.37 -2.31 1.72
C ASP A 389 -22.86 -1.18 2.62
N ARG A 390 -21.58 -1.09 2.94
CA ARG A 390 -21.08 0.04 3.74
C ARG A 390 -21.09 1.34 2.94
N ILE A 391 -21.17 1.26 1.61
CA ILE A 391 -21.10 2.41 0.71
C ILE A 391 -22.52 2.78 0.25
N VAL A 392 -22.81 4.07 0.25
CA VAL A 392 -24.06 4.62 -0.28
C VAL A 392 -23.76 5.75 -1.27
N LYS A 393 -24.52 5.76 -2.35
CA LYS A 393 -24.54 6.90 -3.26
C LYS A 393 -25.29 8.04 -2.57
N THR A 394 -24.62 9.18 -2.37
CA THR A 394 -25.18 10.34 -1.64
C THR A 394 -25.73 11.39 -2.60
N ASP A 395 -25.19 11.48 -3.81
CA ASP A 395 -25.72 12.29 -4.91
C ASP A 395 -25.44 11.59 -6.27
N ARG A 396 -25.74 12.23 -7.40
CA ARG A 396 -25.59 11.70 -8.76
C ARG A 396 -24.17 11.23 -9.07
N THR A 397 -23.14 11.84 -8.49
CA THR A 397 -21.73 11.52 -8.74
C THR A 397 -20.93 11.19 -7.49
N THR A 398 -21.48 11.41 -6.29
CA THR A 398 -20.77 11.24 -5.02
C THR A 398 -21.24 10.02 -4.23
N TYR A 399 -20.31 9.48 -3.45
CA TYR A 399 -20.48 8.31 -2.62
C TYR A 399 -19.98 8.62 -1.21
N GLY A 400 -20.62 8.06 -0.21
CA GLY A 400 -20.25 8.20 1.19
C GLY A 400 -20.47 6.91 1.97
N LEU A 401 -20.12 6.92 3.25
CA LEU A 401 -20.33 5.77 4.13
C LEU A 401 -21.75 5.77 4.69
N ARG A 402 -22.37 4.59 4.73
CA ARG A 402 -23.71 4.38 5.28
C ARG A 402 -23.81 4.82 6.74
N ARG A 403 -22.76 4.58 7.53
CA ARG A 403 -22.72 4.93 8.97
C ARG A 403 -22.80 6.43 9.24
N TRP A 404 -22.54 7.28 8.24
CA TRP A 404 -22.71 8.74 8.38
C TRP A 404 -24.18 9.16 8.52
N GLY A 405 -25.13 8.25 8.30
CA GLY A 405 -26.56 8.50 8.52
C GLY A 405 -27.20 9.44 7.48
N GLY A 406 -26.46 9.84 6.43
CA GLY A 406 -26.99 10.67 5.36
C GLY A 406 -28.07 9.98 4.52
N GLU A 407 -28.98 10.75 3.94
CA GLU A 407 -30.00 10.22 3.05
C GLU A 407 -29.38 9.63 1.77
N LYS A 408 -29.86 8.45 1.38
CA LYS A 408 -29.45 7.78 0.14
C LYS A 408 -29.98 8.56 -1.07
N TYR A 409 -29.12 8.80 -2.06
CA TYR A 409 -29.53 9.35 -3.35
C TYR A 409 -30.61 8.48 -3.99
N LEU A 410 -31.78 9.08 -4.19
CA LEU A 410 -32.86 8.47 -4.92
C LEU A 410 -32.74 8.86 -6.40
N PRO A 411 -32.76 7.94 -7.38
CA PRO A 411 -32.70 8.30 -8.78
C PRO A 411 -33.86 9.23 -9.20
N VAL A 412 -33.61 10.18 -10.11
CA VAL A 412 -34.57 11.21 -10.56
C VAL A 412 -35.97 10.65 -10.85
N HIS A 413 -36.11 9.57 -11.64
CA HIS A 413 -37.43 8.97 -11.90
C HIS A 413 -38.19 8.55 -10.64
N ARG A 414 -37.51 8.01 -9.63
CA ARG A 414 -38.15 7.64 -8.35
C ARG A 414 -38.49 8.87 -7.52
N GLN A 415 -37.69 9.94 -7.61
CA GLN A 415 -38.03 11.22 -6.99
C GLN A 415 -39.31 11.80 -7.60
N ILE A 416 -39.39 11.85 -8.93
CA ILE A 416 -40.60 12.29 -9.65
C ILE A 416 -41.81 11.45 -9.24
N GLY A 417 -41.66 10.13 -9.16
CA GLY A 417 -42.73 9.25 -8.70
C GLY A 417 -43.24 9.61 -7.30
N ARG A 418 -42.35 9.80 -6.32
CA ARG A 418 -42.73 10.20 -4.95
C ARG A 418 -43.40 11.55 -4.91
N ILE A 419 -42.82 12.56 -5.56
CA ILE A 419 -43.39 13.92 -5.60
C ILE A 419 -44.77 13.90 -6.24
N LEU A 420 -44.98 13.11 -7.30
CA LEU A 420 -46.30 12.92 -7.89
C LEU A 420 -47.26 12.23 -6.92
N ASP A 421 -46.84 11.16 -6.24
CA ASP A 421 -47.68 10.43 -5.29
C ASP A 421 -48.11 11.36 -4.13
N ASP A 422 -47.20 12.20 -3.62
CA ASP A 422 -47.45 13.20 -2.58
C ASP A 422 -48.34 14.35 -3.07
N ALA A 423 -48.24 14.74 -4.35
CA ALA A 423 -49.04 15.78 -4.99
C ALA A 423 -50.40 15.30 -5.55
N GLY A 424 -50.83 14.06 -5.23
CA GLY A 424 -52.11 13.53 -5.71
C GLY A 424 -52.13 13.11 -7.19
N GLY A 425 -50.95 12.84 -7.76
CA GLY A 425 -50.75 12.22 -9.08
C GLY A 425 -50.39 13.18 -10.22
N LYS A 426 -50.35 14.50 -9.97
CA LYS A 426 -50.01 15.53 -10.96
C LYS A 426 -49.22 16.68 -10.31
N ILE A 427 -48.29 17.29 -11.06
CA ILE A 427 -47.53 18.47 -10.61
C ILE A 427 -47.06 19.29 -11.82
N GLU A 428 -46.94 20.61 -11.66
CA GLU A 428 -46.28 21.48 -12.65
C GLU A 428 -44.79 21.18 -12.75
N ILE A 429 -44.24 21.20 -13.97
CA ILE A 429 -42.82 20.90 -14.20
C ILE A 429 -41.90 21.90 -13.48
N ALA A 430 -42.32 23.17 -13.34
CA ALA A 430 -41.56 24.19 -12.63
C ALA A 430 -41.40 23.83 -11.13
N ASP A 431 -42.48 23.43 -10.48
CA ASP A 431 -42.47 23.03 -9.07
C ASP A 431 -41.70 21.72 -8.85
N LEU A 432 -41.84 20.78 -9.79
CA LEU A 432 -41.08 19.53 -9.77
C LEU A 432 -39.57 19.78 -9.88
N VAL A 433 -39.15 20.70 -10.75
CA VAL A 433 -37.75 21.09 -10.92
C VAL A 433 -37.24 21.75 -9.64
N ALA A 434 -37.99 22.70 -9.06
CA ALA A 434 -37.62 23.37 -7.83
C ALA A 434 -37.40 22.38 -6.66
N GLN A 435 -38.32 21.43 -6.47
CA GLN A 435 -38.22 20.45 -5.39
C GLN A 435 -37.02 19.49 -5.53
N ILE A 436 -36.75 18.99 -6.75
CA ILE A 436 -35.64 18.06 -6.97
C ILE A 436 -34.29 18.77 -6.87
N SER A 437 -34.15 19.95 -7.48
CA SER A 437 -32.89 20.71 -7.50
C SER A 437 -32.54 21.33 -6.15
N ALA A 438 -33.52 21.54 -5.25
CA ALA A 438 -33.24 21.97 -3.89
C ALA A 438 -32.50 20.92 -3.04
N LYS A 439 -32.63 19.64 -3.40
CA LYS A 439 -32.12 18.51 -2.60
C LYS A 439 -30.92 17.81 -3.21
N TYR A 440 -30.76 17.84 -4.53
CA TYR A 440 -29.71 17.09 -5.25
C TYR A 440 -29.14 17.89 -6.42
N ASP A 441 -27.87 17.65 -6.77
CA ASP A 441 -27.22 18.25 -7.94
C ASP A 441 -27.70 17.61 -9.27
N VAL A 442 -28.92 17.97 -9.66
CA VAL A 442 -29.58 17.51 -10.88
C VAL A 442 -29.98 18.69 -11.76
N THR A 443 -29.61 18.64 -13.04
CA THR A 443 -29.95 19.68 -14.01
C THR A 443 -31.44 19.66 -14.38
N GLU A 444 -32.04 20.84 -14.59
CA GLU A 444 -33.42 20.97 -15.07
C GLU A 444 -33.67 20.15 -16.36
N SER A 445 -32.73 20.19 -17.29
CA SER A 445 -32.80 19.42 -18.54
C SER A 445 -32.94 17.91 -18.30
N SER A 446 -32.26 17.38 -17.28
CA SER A 446 -32.38 15.99 -16.88
C SER A 446 -33.76 15.73 -16.29
N ILE A 447 -34.23 16.57 -15.37
CA ILE A 447 -35.55 16.44 -14.74
C ILE A 447 -36.64 16.42 -15.81
N ARG A 448 -36.63 17.38 -16.75
CA ARG A 448 -37.58 17.43 -17.89
C ARG A 448 -37.51 16.19 -18.76
N ALA A 449 -36.31 15.67 -19.05
CA ALA A 449 -36.15 14.47 -19.84
C ALA A 449 -36.79 13.24 -19.18
N TYR A 450 -36.66 13.11 -17.85
CA TYR A 450 -37.28 12.05 -17.08
C TYR A 450 -38.80 12.24 -16.94
N ALA A 451 -39.26 13.46 -16.62
CA ALA A 451 -40.67 13.81 -16.45
C ALA A 451 -41.50 13.61 -17.74
N GLY A 452 -40.87 13.81 -18.89
CA GLY A 452 -41.51 13.59 -20.18
C GLY A 452 -41.43 12.15 -20.71
N ALA A 453 -40.79 11.20 -20.02
CA ALA A 453 -40.49 9.88 -20.58
C ALA A 453 -40.79 8.74 -19.60
N GLY A 454 -40.68 7.51 -20.10
CA GLY A 454 -40.87 6.33 -19.26
C GLY A 454 -42.27 6.27 -18.67
N GLU A 455 -42.32 6.02 -17.37
CA GLU A 455 -43.55 5.93 -16.56
C GLU A 455 -44.31 7.26 -16.42
N PHE A 456 -43.73 8.36 -16.90
CA PHE A 456 -44.32 9.70 -16.83
C PHE A 456 -44.68 10.23 -18.22
N VAL A 457 -45.61 11.18 -18.24
CA VAL A 457 -45.97 11.97 -19.40
C VAL A 457 -46.05 13.43 -18.98
N MET A 458 -45.61 14.32 -19.87
CA MET A 458 -45.70 15.77 -19.70
C MET A 458 -46.61 16.31 -20.79
N ARG A 459 -47.70 17.00 -20.41
CA ARG A 459 -48.67 17.66 -21.30
C ARG A 459 -48.97 19.03 -20.72
N ASP A 460 -48.85 20.08 -21.53
CA ASP A 460 -49.11 21.47 -21.11
C ASP A 460 -48.39 21.84 -19.80
N ASP A 461 -47.10 21.52 -19.73
CA ASP A 461 -46.21 21.71 -18.55
C ASP A 461 -46.61 20.94 -17.27
N VAL A 462 -47.69 20.17 -17.28
CA VAL A 462 -48.09 19.28 -16.19
C VAL A 462 -47.49 17.89 -16.38
N VAL A 463 -46.84 17.38 -15.34
CA VAL A 463 -46.29 16.03 -15.27
C VAL A 463 -47.29 15.12 -14.57
N SER A 464 -47.55 13.94 -15.13
CA SER A 464 -48.37 12.90 -14.49
C SER A 464 -47.83 11.50 -14.78
N ARG A 465 -48.31 10.50 -14.04
CA ARG A 465 -48.06 9.09 -14.38
C ARG A 465 -48.74 8.76 -15.71
N ARG A 466 -48.07 7.94 -16.52
CA ARG A 466 -48.56 7.45 -17.81
C ARG A 466 -49.59 6.35 -17.59
N SER A 467 -50.83 6.58 -18.04
CA SER A 467 -51.92 5.60 -18.04
C SER A 467 -52.10 4.87 -19.40
N GLU A 468 -51.58 5.45 -20.48
CA GLU A 468 -51.72 4.94 -21.85
C GLU A 468 -50.49 4.15 -22.31
N ARG A 469 -50.66 3.21 -23.27
CA ARG A 469 -49.53 2.51 -23.90
C ARG A 469 -48.57 3.51 -24.53
N TYR A 470 -47.27 3.23 -24.44
CA TYR A 470 -46.26 4.07 -25.09
C TYR A 470 -46.39 4.01 -26.62
N VAL A 471 -46.63 5.17 -27.23
CA VAL A 471 -46.57 5.37 -28.68
C VAL A 471 -45.26 6.06 -29.02
N HIS A 472 -44.58 5.59 -30.06
CA HIS A 472 -43.30 6.13 -30.48
C HIS A 472 -43.43 7.61 -30.88
N ARG A 473 -42.60 8.49 -30.29
CA ARG A 473 -42.56 9.92 -30.64
C ARG A 473 -42.05 10.18 -32.06
N LYS A 474 -41.09 9.36 -32.51
CA LYS A 474 -40.48 9.44 -33.84
C LYS A 474 -41.05 8.32 -34.71
N SER A 475 -41.63 8.68 -35.85
CA SER A 475 -42.16 7.71 -36.81
C SER A 475 -41.07 6.72 -37.27
N PRO A 476 -41.38 5.42 -37.46
CA PRO A 476 -40.50 4.45 -38.11
C PRO A 476 -39.94 4.99 -39.44
N ALA A 477 -40.76 5.72 -40.21
CA ALA A 477 -40.37 6.32 -41.48
C ALA A 477 -39.20 7.32 -41.38
N LYS A 478 -38.97 7.91 -40.20
CA LYS A 478 -37.88 8.86 -39.93
C LYS A 478 -36.71 8.22 -39.17
N THR A 479 -36.75 6.91 -38.92
CA THR A 479 -35.76 6.21 -38.09
C THR A 479 -34.69 5.58 -38.97
N ARG A 480 -33.45 6.00 -38.75
CA ARG A 480 -32.28 5.53 -39.50
C ARG A 480 -32.09 4.02 -39.33
N SER A 481 -31.80 3.34 -40.44
CA SER A 481 -31.42 1.92 -40.50
C SER A 481 -32.45 0.95 -39.92
N LEU A 482 -33.71 1.40 -39.86
CA LEU A 482 -34.87 0.59 -39.49
C LEU A 482 -35.67 0.27 -40.75
N TYR A 483 -35.82 -1.02 -41.02
CA TYR A 483 -36.42 -1.55 -42.24
C TYR A 483 -37.50 -2.58 -41.93
N ARG A 484 -38.43 -2.75 -42.86
CA ARG A 484 -39.53 -3.72 -42.77
C ARG A 484 -39.58 -4.66 -43.97
N ASP A 485 -40.02 -5.87 -43.71
CA ASP A 485 -40.27 -6.94 -44.67
C ASP A 485 -41.51 -7.73 -44.24
N GLY A 486 -42.67 -7.32 -44.74
CA GLY A 486 -43.95 -7.79 -44.19
C GLY A 486 -44.03 -7.51 -42.69
N ASP A 487 -44.15 -8.57 -41.88
CA ASP A 487 -44.17 -8.49 -40.41
C ASP A 487 -42.77 -8.59 -39.77
N THR A 488 -41.72 -8.73 -40.59
CA THR A 488 -40.33 -8.76 -40.10
C THR A 488 -39.77 -7.35 -40.03
N ILE A 489 -39.21 -6.99 -38.88
CA ILE A 489 -38.53 -5.72 -38.65
C ILE A 489 -37.04 -5.98 -38.49
N ARG A 490 -36.21 -5.19 -39.18
CA ARG A 490 -34.76 -5.27 -39.11
C ARG A 490 -34.19 -3.93 -38.71
N TRP A 491 -33.32 -3.94 -37.70
CA TRP A 491 -32.53 -2.77 -37.35
C TRP A 491 -31.05 -3.04 -37.59
N ALA A 492 -30.46 -2.29 -38.52
CA ALA A 492 -29.05 -2.40 -38.87
C ALA A 492 -28.18 -1.60 -37.88
N THR A 493 -27.12 -2.24 -37.38
CA THR A 493 -26.13 -1.63 -36.50
C THR A 493 -24.80 -2.38 -36.63
N THR A 494 -23.76 -1.92 -35.95
CA THR A 494 -22.48 -2.63 -35.84
C THR A 494 -22.28 -3.22 -34.45
N VAL A 495 -21.41 -4.23 -34.37
CA VAL A 495 -21.01 -4.84 -33.10
C VAL A 495 -20.10 -3.89 -32.33
N GLY A 496 -20.55 -3.43 -31.16
CA GLY A 496 -19.78 -2.58 -30.24
C GLY A 496 -19.16 -3.37 -29.07
N ALA A 497 -18.24 -2.71 -28.35
CA ALA A 497 -17.57 -3.31 -27.19
C ALA A 497 -18.55 -3.76 -26.08
N ALA A 498 -19.69 -3.07 -25.93
CA ALA A 498 -20.74 -3.44 -24.99
C ALA A 498 -21.37 -4.81 -25.34
N HIS A 499 -21.52 -5.13 -26.62
CA HIS A 499 -22.10 -6.40 -27.07
C HIS A 499 -21.17 -7.57 -26.73
N LEU A 500 -19.87 -7.41 -27.01
CA LEU A 500 -18.84 -8.42 -26.73
C LEU A 500 -18.63 -8.66 -25.23
N LYS A 501 -18.71 -7.59 -24.41
CA LYS A 501 -18.65 -7.69 -22.94
C LYS A 501 -19.91 -8.30 -22.32
N GLY A 502 -21.03 -8.33 -23.05
CA GLY A 502 -22.29 -8.90 -22.60
C GLY A 502 -23.17 -7.93 -21.82
N SER A 503 -23.13 -6.65 -22.17
CA SER A 503 -24.01 -5.62 -21.61
C SER A 503 -25.28 -5.44 -22.44
N ALA A 504 -26.39 -5.09 -21.78
CA ALA A 504 -27.60 -4.61 -22.45
C ALA A 504 -27.35 -3.24 -23.10
N PHE A 505 -28.07 -2.90 -24.18
CA PHE A 505 -27.87 -1.67 -24.94
C PHE A 505 -29.18 -1.06 -25.43
N ASN A 506 -29.14 0.23 -25.77
CA ASN A 506 -30.32 1.01 -26.14
C ASN A 506 -30.76 0.69 -27.58
N ILE A 507 -32.08 0.73 -27.80
CA ILE A 507 -32.69 0.61 -29.14
C ILE A 507 -33.47 1.88 -29.52
N PRO A 508 -33.68 2.16 -30.82
CA PRO A 508 -34.49 3.29 -31.25
C PRO A 508 -35.92 3.23 -30.69
N SER A 509 -36.48 4.39 -30.33
CA SER A 509 -37.83 4.47 -29.76
C SER A 509 -38.94 3.99 -30.71
N ALA A 510 -38.74 4.12 -32.03
CA ALA A 510 -39.66 3.60 -33.03
C ALA A 510 -39.66 2.07 -33.05
N LEU A 511 -38.48 1.46 -33.01
CA LEU A 511 -38.32 0.01 -32.90
C LEU A 511 -38.97 -0.51 -31.62
N ALA A 512 -38.73 0.17 -30.49
CA ALA A 512 -39.35 -0.16 -29.22
C ALA A 512 -40.88 -0.20 -29.31
N GLY A 513 -41.49 0.83 -29.90
CA GLY A 513 -42.93 0.89 -30.12
C GLY A 513 -43.46 -0.20 -31.04
N LEU A 514 -42.75 -0.52 -32.13
CA LEU A 514 -43.14 -1.58 -33.07
C LEU A 514 -43.10 -2.99 -32.44
N VAL A 515 -42.09 -3.25 -31.59
CA VAL A 515 -41.96 -4.53 -30.85
C VAL A 515 -42.89 -4.57 -29.63
N GLY A 516 -43.54 -3.46 -29.29
CA GLY A 516 -44.47 -3.36 -28.15
C GLY A 516 -43.79 -3.23 -26.79
N VAL A 517 -42.48 -2.98 -26.72
CA VAL A 517 -41.81 -2.73 -25.44
C VAL A 517 -42.08 -1.31 -24.97
N GLY A 518 -42.53 -1.19 -23.73
CA GLY A 518 -42.91 0.09 -23.13
C GLY A 518 -42.58 0.16 -21.64
N PRO A 519 -42.71 1.34 -21.03
CA PRO A 519 -42.63 1.51 -19.59
C PRO A 519 -43.62 0.58 -18.88
N GLY A 520 -43.13 -0.23 -17.93
CA GLY A 520 -43.95 -1.23 -17.23
C GLY A 520 -44.37 -2.45 -18.06
N ASN A 521 -44.01 -2.50 -19.35
CA ASN A 521 -44.36 -3.59 -20.28
C ASN A 521 -43.08 -4.19 -20.91
N PRO A 522 -42.31 -5.00 -20.16
CA PRO A 522 -41.17 -5.72 -20.72
C PRO A 522 -41.64 -6.80 -21.69
N VAL A 523 -40.88 -6.99 -22.77
CA VAL A 523 -41.16 -7.99 -23.80
C VAL A 523 -40.09 -9.07 -23.75
N LYS A 524 -40.49 -10.33 -23.79
CA LYS A 524 -39.57 -11.47 -23.96
C LYS A 524 -39.90 -12.16 -25.28
N LEU A 525 -38.94 -12.17 -26.19
CA LEU A 525 -39.06 -12.84 -27.48
C LEU A 525 -38.28 -14.15 -27.44
N GLN A 526 -38.81 -15.21 -28.05
CA GLN A 526 -38.04 -16.43 -28.22
C GLN A 526 -36.92 -16.22 -29.22
N SER A 527 -35.80 -16.92 -29.05
CA SER A 527 -34.71 -16.96 -30.03
C SER A 527 -34.08 -18.34 -30.05
N ARG A 528 -33.31 -18.63 -31.10
CA ARG A 528 -32.55 -19.87 -31.23
C ARG A 528 -31.52 -20.11 -30.11
N LEU A 529 -31.09 -19.06 -29.38
CA LEU A 529 -30.15 -19.15 -28.25
C LEU A 529 -30.83 -18.86 -26.89
N GLY A 530 -32.14 -19.06 -26.81
CA GLY A 530 -32.98 -18.84 -25.63
C GLY A 530 -33.64 -17.46 -25.58
N PRO A 531 -34.51 -17.18 -24.59
CA PRO A 531 -35.33 -15.98 -24.58
C PRO A 531 -34.49 -14.69 -24.61
N GLN A 532 -34.86 -13.73 -25.46
CA GLN A 532 -34.30 -12.39 -25.52
C GLN A 532 -35.23 -11.41 -24.79
N SER A 533 -34.69 -10.74 -23.77
CA SER A 533 -35.45 -9.75 -23.01
C SER A 533 -35.27 -8.34 -23.59
N LEU A 534 -36.37 -7.62 -23.74
CA LEU A 534 -36.43 -6.20 -24.02
C LEU A 534 -37.16 -5.51 -22.88
N MET A 535 -36.60 -4.41 -22.40
CA MET A 535 -37.16 -3.70 -21.25
C MET A 535 -36.99 -2.20 -21.41
N TRP A 536 -37.85 -1.46 -20.72
CA TRP A 536 -37.72 -0.02 -20.60
C TRP A 536 -36.95 0.32 -19.33
N VAL A 537 -35.87 1.10 -19.45
CA VAL A 537 -35.09 1.55 -18.29
C VAL A 537 -35.04 3.07 -18.32
N SER A 538 -35.68 3.71 -17.33
CA SER A 538 -35.72 5.16 -17.22
C SER A 538 -36.36 5.79 -18.48
N VAL A 539 -35.57 6.42 -19.36
CA VAL A 539 -36.03 7.19 -20.51
C VAL A 539 -35.95 6.43 -21.85
N GLN A 540 -35.33 5.24 -21.88
CA GLN A 540 -35.05 4.51 -23.12
C GLN A 540 -35.36 3.01 -23.02
N ALA A 541 -35.76 2.43 -24.16
CA ALA A 541 -35.87 0.99 -24.32
C ALA A 541 -34.48 0.36 -24.55
N ARG A 542 -34.28 -0.82 -23.98
CA ARG A 542 -33.05 -1.61 -24.10
C ARG A 542 -33.37 -3.04 -24.50
N VAL A 543 -32.45 -3.62 -25.25
CA VAL A 543 -32.37 -5.06 -25.47
C VAL A 543 -31.29 -5.63 -24.56
N GLY A 544 -31.57 -6.79 -23.98
CA GLY A 544 -30.62 -7.55 -23.16
C GLY A 544 -29.36 -7.93 -23.93
N THR A 545 -28.40 -8.54 -23.24
CA THR A 545 -27.14 -8.97 -23.86
C THR A 545 -27.37 -9.81 -25.11
N ILE A 546 -26.60 -9.52 -26.18
CA ILE A 546 -26.54 -10.33 -27.40
C ILE A 546 -25.22 -11.10 -27.51
N LYS A 547 -24.40 -11.15 -26.45
CA LYS A 547 -23.08 -11.79 -26.45
C LYS A 547 -23.13 -13.22 -26.97
N ARG A 548 -24.17 -13.98 -26.61
CA ARG A 548 -24.39 -15.35 -27.08
C ARG A 548 -24.47 -15.44 -28.61
N PHE A 549 -25.14 -14.49 -29.27
CA PHE A 549 -25.21 -14.44 -30.73
C PHE A 549 -23.90 -13.98 -31.34
N ALA A 550 -23.21 -13.03 -30.70
CA ALA A 550 -21.90 -12.56 -31.14
C ALA A 550 -20.87 -13.69 -31.15
N VAL A 551 -20.86 -14.52 -30.09
CA VAL A 551 -19.99 -15.70 -30.00
C VAL A 551 -20.37 -16.75 -31.05
N ASP A 552 -21.66 -17.08 -31.14
CA ASP A 552 -22.17 -18.09 -32.07
C ASP A 552 -21.88 -17.75 -33.55
N LEU A 553 -21.99 -16.47 -33.93
CA LEU A 553 -21.71 -16.00 -35.29
C LEU A 553 -20.22 -15.68 -35.55
N GLY A 554 -19.37 -15.79 -34.52
CA GLY A 554 -17.96 -15.39 -34.60
C GLY A 554 -17.79 -13.92 -34.99
N LEU A 555 -18.56 -13.02 -34.37
CA LEU A 555 -18.57 -11.59 -34.69
C LEU A 555 -17.46 -10.82 -33.97
N ALA A 556 -16.81 -9.92 -34.71
CA ALA A 556 -15.77 -9.02 -34.22
C ALA A 556 -16.30 -7.58 -34.00
N LEU A 557 -15.51 -6.74 -33.32
CA LEU A 557 -15.81 -5.32 -33.15
C LEU A 557 -15.91 -4.65 -34.52
N GLY A 558 -17.03 -3.95 -34.78
CA GLY A 558 -17.29 -3.27 -36.05
C GLY A 558 -18.09 -4.09 -37.07
N ASP A 559 -18.26 -5.40 -36.86
CA ASP A 559 -19.03 -6.23 -37.80
C ASP A 559 -20.47 -5.70 -37.94
N PRO A 560 -20.99 -5.57 -39.18
CA PRO A 560 -22.36 -5.13 -39.41
C PRO A 560 -23.34 -6.27 -39.20
N ILE A 561 -24.42 -5.96 -38.49
CA ILE A 561 -25.44 -6.91 -38.08
C ILE A 561 -26.83 -6.32 -38.25
N PHE A 562 -27.81 -7.21 -38.39
CA PHE A 562 -29.22 -6.90 -38.16
C PHE A 562 -29.67 -7.52 -36.85
N LEU A 563 -30.39 -6.73 -36.06
CA LEU A 563 -31.32 -7.27 -35.08
C LEU A 563 -32.64 -7.49 -35.81
N GLU A 564 -33.05 -8.75 -35.91
CA GLU A 564 -34.24 -9.19 -36.62
C GLU A 564 -35.34 -9.54 -35.62
N PHE A 565 -36.53 -8.98 -35.84
CA PHE A 565 -37.73 -9.20 -35.06
C PHE A 565 -38.81 -9.73 -36.00
N THR A 566 -39.27 -10.94 -35.77
CA THR A 566 -40.34 -11.59 -36.54
C THR A 566 -41.51 -11.89 -35.61
N PRO A 567 -42.70 -12.22 -36.14
CA PRO A 567 -43.80 -12.73 -35.32
C PRO A 567 -43.40 -13.97 -34.51
N GLY A 568 -42.44 -14.76 -34.98
CA GLY A 568 -41.94 -15.97 -34.34
C GLY A 568 -40.83 -15.75 -33.31
N GLY A 569 -40.23 -14.56 -33.23
CA GLY A 569 -39.19 -14.28 -32.24
C GLY A 569 -38.14 -13.24 -32.64
N PHE A 570 -36.94 -13.41 -32.09
CA PHE A 570 -35.79 -12.53 -32.24
C PHE A 570 -34.57 -13.31 -32.73
N ASP A 571 -33.75 -12.70 -33.58
CA ASP A 571 -32.42 -13.21 -33.91
C ASP A 571 -31.43 -12.07 -34.21
N VAL A 572 -30.14 -12.39 -34.21
CA VAL A 572 -29.09 -11.54 -34.74
C VAL A 572 -28.57 -12.17 -36.03
N LYS A 573 -28.51 -11.39 -37.11
CA LYS A 573 -27.99 -11.84 -38.41
C LYS A 573 -26.76 -11.02 -38.76
N ARG A 574 -25.74 -11.66 -39.35
CA ARG A 574 -24.64 -10.94 -40.01
C ARG A 574 -25.20 -10.25 -41.26
N GLN A 575 -24.89 -8.97 -41.45
CA GLN A 575 -25.17 -8.32 -42.73
C GLN A 575 -24.20 -8.88 -43.77
N ARG A 576 -24.72 -9.35 -44.92
CA ARG A 576 -23.88 -9.84 -46.01
C ARG A 576 -22.91 -8.72 -46.42
N GLN A 577 -21.62 -9.06 -46.51
CA GLN A 577 -20.58 -8.16 -46.99
C GLN A 577 -20.08 -8.62 -48.35
N GLY A 578 -19.83 -7.66 -49.24
CA GLY A 578 -19.24 -7.86 -50.55
C GLY A 578 -19.69 -6.76 -51.52
N PRO A 579 -18.82 -6.25 -52.40
CA PRO A 579 -19.26 -5.37 -53.47
C PRO A 579 -20.16 -6.17 -54.42
N SER A 580 -21.47 -5.92 -54.40
CA SER A 580 -22.29 -6.30 -55.54
C SER A 580 -22.11 -5.23 -56.61
N THR A 581 -21.81 -5.67 -57.83
CA THR A 581 -21.82 -4.80 -59.02
C THR A 581 -23.24 -4.46 -59.47
N ASP A 582 -24.27 -5.14 -58.93
CA ASP A 582 -25.68 -4.84 -59.15
C ASP A 582 -26.20 -3.89 -58.04
N PRO A 583 -26.57 -2.64 -58.39
CA PRO A 583 -27.16 -1.69 -57.45
C PRO A 583 -28.40 -2.23 -56.72
N VAL A 584 -29.22 -3.05 -57.38
CA VAL A 584 -30.44 -3.62 -56.77
C VAL A 584 -30.06 -4.62 -55.69
N GLU A 585 -29.17 -5.56 -55.98
CA GLU A 585 -28.68 -6.51 -54.98
C GLU A 585 -28.00 -5.80 -53.79
N ALA A 586 -27.25 -4.72 -54.05
CA ALA A 586 -26.64 -3.90 -53.00
C ALA A 586 -27.70 -3.20 -52.11
N ILE A 587 -28.80 -2.71 -52.69
CA ILE A 587 -29.94 -2.15 -51.96
C ILE A 587 -30.55 -3.23 -51.05
N PHE A 588 -30.89 -4.40 -51.60
CA PHE A 588 -31.53 -5.49 -50.85
C PHE A 588 -30.65 -5.98 -49.69
N THR A 589 -29.34 -6.08 -49.91
CA THR A 589 -28.36 -6.40 -48.87
C THR A 589 -28.37 -5.39 -47.72
N ARG A 590 -28.57 -4.10 -48.01
CA ARG A 590 -28.69 -3.04 -46.99
C ARG A 590 -30.02 -3.05 -46.26
N LEU A 591 -31.09 -3.50 -46.90
CA LEU A 591 -32.39 -3.73 -46.29
C LEU A 591 -32.44 -5.03 -45.45
N GLY A 592 -31.44 -5.90 -45.61
CA GLY A 592 -31.41 -7.23 -45.00
C GLY A 592 -32.39 -8.21 -45.65
N ARG A 593 -32.69 -8.00 -46.93
CA ARG A 593 -33.65 -8.79 -47.74
C ARG A 593 -32.92 -9.43 -48.93
N ALA A 594 -33.56 -10.43 -49.55
CA ALA A 594 -33.14 -10.95 -50.85
C ALA A 594 -34.14 -10.47 -51.93
N PRO A 595 -33.68 -10.18 -53.16
CA PRO A 595 -34.59 -9.84 -54.25
C PRO A 595 -35.41 -11.06 -54.69
N GLU A 596 -36.70 -10.87 -54.93
CA GLU A 596 -37.58 -11.89 -55.51
C GLU A 596 -37.56 -11.78 -57.04
N GLY A 597 -36.49 -12.29 -57.65
CA GLY A 597 -36.29 -12.21 -59.09
C GLY A 597 -35.91 -10.82 -59.60
N THR A 598 -36.05 -10.61 -60.90
CA THR A 598 -35.73 -9.33 -61.56
C THR A 598 -36.88 -8.35 -61.37
N LEU A 599 -36.64 -7.27 -60.63
CA LEU A 599 -37.65 -6.26 -60.33
C LEU A 599 -37.62 -5.13 -61.36
N GLY A 600 -38.79 -4.76 -61.87
CA GLY A 600 -38.98 -3.51 -62.61
C GLY A 600 -38.86 -2.28 -61.70
N ARG A 601 -38.70 -1.09 -62.30
CA ARG A 601 -38.56 0.18 -61.57
C ARG A 601 -39.72 0.46 -60.60
N ALA A 602 -40.96 0.19 -61.03
CA ALA A 602 -42.15 0.41 -60.19
C ALA A 602 -42.17 -0.52 -58.97
N GLU A 603 -41.84 -1.80 -59.17
CA GLU A 603 -41.79 -2.82 -58.12
C GLU A 603 -40.66 -2.51 -57.11
N LEU A 604 -39.52 -2.01 -57.58
CA LEU A 604 -38.43 -1.57 -56.71
C LEU A 604 -38.85 -0.39 -55.81
N VAL A 605 -39.58 0.59 -56.36
CA VAL A 605 -40.11 1.72 -55.57
C VAL A 605 -41.11 1.23 -54.54
N GLU A 606 -42.01 0.32 -54.88
CA GLU A 606 -42.99 -0.26 -53.96
C GLU A 606 -42.29 -0.99 -52.80
N VAL A 607 -41.30 -1.82 -53.10
CA VAL A 607 -40.50 -2.53 -52.08
C VAL A 607 -39.76 -1.54 -51.17
N LEU A 608 -39.17 -0.48 -51.73
CA LEU A 608 -38.48 0.55 -50.97
C LEU A 608 -39.43 1.34 -50.07
N ALA A 609 -40.59 1.74 -50.58
CA ALA A 609 -41.62 2.44 -49.81
C ALA A 609 -42.09 1.58 -48.64
N GLY A 610 -42.42 0.31 -48.89
CA GLY A 610 -42.82 -0.64 -47.86
C GLY A 610 -41.73 -0.89 -46.81
N SER A 611 -40.47 -0.99 -47.25
CA SER A 611 -39.30 -1.21 -46.38
C SER A 611 -38.96 0.01 -45.52
N LEU A 612 -39.26 1.22 -46.01
CA LEU A 612 -39.03 2.48 -45.31
C LEU A 612 -40.24 2.97 -44.52
N PHE A 613 -41.29 2.14 -44.36
CA PHE A 613 -42.53 2.50 -43.66
C PHE A 613 -43.23 3.73 -44.27
N LEU A 614 -43.09 3.93 -45.58
CA LEU A 614 -43.76 4.97 -46.34
C LEU A 614 -45.13 4.46 -46.86
N PRO A 615 -46.06 5.36 -47.22
CA PRO A 615 -47.30 4.98 -47.90
C PRO A 615 -47.05 4.16 -49.19
N PRO A 616 -47.89 3.16 -49.51
CA PRO A 616 -47.70 2.30 -50.70
C PRO A 616 -47.67 3.05 -52.04
N ASP A 617 -48.31 4.22 -52.11
CA ASP A 617 -48.39 5.11 -53.27
C ASP A 617 -47.22 6.12 -53.34
N SER A 618 -46.18 5.94 -52.52
CA SER A 618 -45.01 6.83 -52.52
C SER A 618 -44.21 6.72 -53.82
N ASP A 619 -43.81 7.88 -54.36
CA ASP A 619 -42.96 7.96 -55.55
C ASP A 619 -41.46 7.84 -55.21
N SER A 620 -40.62 7.74 -56.25
CA SER A 620 -39.16 7.66 -56.13
C SER A 620 -38.54 8.88 -55.43
N ALA A 621 -39.09 10.07 -55.64
CA ALA A 621 -38.64 11.30 -55.00
C ALA A 621 -38.86 11.26 -53.48
N THR A 622 -40.01 10.76 -53.03
CA THR A 622 -40.34 10.57 -51.61
C THR A 622 -39.42 9.56 -50.94
N VAL A 623 -39.13 8.44 -51.61
CA VAL A 623 -38.17 7.42 -51.12
C VAL A 623 -36.78 8.03 -50.91
N ILE A 624 -36.25 8.75 -51.91
CA ILE A 624 -34.93 9.39 -51.84
C ILE A 624 -34.91 10.47 -50.73
N ALA A 625 -35.96 11.29 -50.64
CA ALA A 625 -36.08 12.31 -49.60
C ALA A 625 -36.12 11.70 -48.18
N ALA A 626 -36.77 10.55 -48.01
CA ALA A 626 -36.80 9.83 -46.74
C ALA A 626 -35.41 9.33 -46.34
N LEU A 627 -34.66 8.73 -47.28
CA LEU A 627 -33.29 8.27 -47.04
C LEU A 627 -32.35 9.42 -46.68
N ARG A 628 -32.48 10.57 -47.36
CA ARG A 628 -31.73 11.79 -47.06
C ARG A 628 -32.04 12.31 -45.65
N HIS A 629 -33.32 12.38 -45.28
CA HIS A 629 -33.74 12.78 -43.93
C HIS A 629 -33.23 11.82 -42.85
N ARG A 630 -33.14 10.52 -43.15
CA ARG A 630 -32.55 9.50 -42.28
C ARG A 630 -31.02 9.55 -42.21
N LYS A 631 -30.37 10.34 -43.09
CA LYS A 631 -28.91 10.41 -43.27
C LYS A 631 -28.30 9.08 -43.67
N GLU A 632 -28.93 8.38 -44.62
CA GLU A 632 -28.49 7.09 -45.15
C GLU A 632 -27.88 7.26 -46.56
N SER A 633 -26.84 8.10 -46.66
CA SER A 633 -26.27 8.58 -47.93
C SER A 633 -25.83 7.46 -48.89
N GLU A 634 -25.29 6.36 -48.37
CA GLU A 634 -24.89 5.23 -49.22
C GLU A 634 -26.08 4.50 -49.83
N LEU A 635 -27.16 4.33 -49.07
CA LEU A 635 -28.39 3.72 -49.58
C LEU A 635 -29.12 4.70 -50.52
N GLU A 636 -29.11 5.99 -50.20
CA GLU A 636 -29.63 7.05 -51.07
C GLU A 636 -28.94 7.04 -52.44
N ALA A 637 -27.61 6.94 -52.47
CA ALA A 637 -26.82 6.91 -53.70
C ALA A 637 -27.15 5.67 -54.55
N LEU A 638 -27.22 4.49 -53.92
CA LEU A 638 -27.58 3.24 -54.60
C LEU A 638 -29.00 3.30 -55.18
N VAL A 639 -29.97 3.78 -54.40
CA VAL A 639 -31.37 3.93 -54.84
C VAL A 639 -31.48 4.96 -55.97
N SER A 640 -30.77 6.08 -55.88
CA SER A 640 -30.76 7.09 -56.94
C SER A 640 -30.18 6.54 -58.24
N ALA A 641 -29.11 5.75 -58.16
CA ALA A 641 -28.50 5.10 -59.32
C ALA A 641 -29.41 4.03 -59.94
N ALA A 642 -30.09 3.22 -59.12
CA ALA A 642 -30.99 2.16 -59.60
C ALA A 642 -32.31 2.68 -60.18
N LEU A 643 -32.71 3.91 -59.83
CA LEU A 643 -33.96 4.54 -60.27
C LEU A 643 -33.75 5.67 -61.30
N SER A 644 -32.51 5.97 -61.69
CA SER A 644 -32.19 6.86 -62.82
C SER A 644 -32.41 6.09 -64.12
#